data_AF-A0A2G9NBR5-F1
#
_entry.id   AF-A0A2G9NBR5-F1
#
_cell.length_a   1.000
_cell.length_b   1.000
_cell.length_c   1.000
_cell.angle_alpha   90.00
_cell.angle_beta   90.00
_cell.angle_gamma   90.00
#
_symmetry.space_group_name_H-M   'P 1'
#
loop_
_entity.id
_entity.type
_entity.pdbx_description
1 polymer ?
#
loop_
_entity_poly.entity_id
_entity_poly.type
_entity_poly.pdbx_seq_one_letter_code
_entity_poly.pdbx_strand_id
1 'polypeptide(L)'
;MPKSSDDSKKTLNIGEGFIPLTEKDIERSVNVPVRERKNIVTIEKQGRILPRKVSKKRVTKKKSSKKTSKKKSSKKVEDFGPAKRTKKALTDGYSLVITEKPQASAKIAEALADSRTLKKVSLPGGVYYFTLKHNKEDVVVACAVGHLFGLNQKPGTKGWPIFDVEWVPSFIRKGSAFTKKYYDVLRRLASGAKEFVVASVDYNEPTPILKDGELVIDKIGRLIDDIIENNRKLSRYKVPAFDEHGRISLRPLKKAIRHRINEELYEIKLSYGRTVKLTASHNVFILDKNKIRNIKTTNLKVGDKILCPANLSVPDKKSGEVNFLELSKYKASRNLFVEGKDVIEIIRNKIINGRRKTSPLNDKRIILTSSGLAKLKRLRIMKNLSTFTASKLSGLSQPSIVYWENGKRNPSKLKFSEYLSSLEVNPDDFLENGRYCVVGLSSFDNLLKHIYQNQFKNYSNLSRATVKLNELSEEDIHLINDAFIYGSKNRRNKLPVKIPVDIKFSRVLGYYLAEGDINQDYHIRFSLGLPGYGHEQIIIDEIKEFCQNYGINSNDYVHKTLGHQVLTIDNSVLAAAFKNILLFGKNAREKRVPRIIYSLSEDLKLEFLRAYFLGDGSLSKDSIAFNTSSEWLAYDLRYLLLQLGVISSVSKIEKPSGKGGGPSWRVIISGSYELKKLKNVWKSHHRSRILNTSGSYKKRNVMGHYGDLILLPIVDIKKVKSSNDYVYDFSVDGENFIAGNGGVCCHNTDYDVEGEVIGWNILRFICGVDDSKRLKFSSLTKNEVVKAYDNPSTTIDWGQAIAGETRHYLDWYYGINLSRALMDAIKNAGSFRIMSVGRVQGPALNIIVKKEKQILEFKPTPYWQVFIIIDLPEFKSNLELKYFKDITNKSELKRFELLRSSKAVAETLVKEQLLPTPAPFDLTTLQTEAYKFHGITPSQTLRVAQGLYLNGLISYPRTSSQKIPSEIDTSSILNNLKKVFPKELKSVTRKLPVEGKKSDPAHPAIHPTGELNGVNALDGQELKVYNLISKRFIAAFCDNAVLNNKTVTVTIPDFDDKARFVAKGVSIKSHGWLNVYPSKIDEKSVPDVNGNVDIKEVRIEEKETLPPRRYSAASLVSELSKKNLGTKATRANIIETLYDRGYIKERSIEATSMGISLIDTLQKHSPVIIDE
;
A
#
# COMPACT_ATOMS: atom_id res chain seq x y z
N MET A 1 41.87 -33.56 -17.54
CA MET A 1 40.80 -34.21 -16.75
C MET A 1 40.46 -33.31 -15.54
N PRO A 2 39.29 -33.42 -14.89
CA PRO A 2 37.94 -33.31 -15.49
C PRO A 2 36.91 -32.55 -14.57
N LYS A 3 35.63 -32.48 -15.00
CA LYS A 3 34.40 -32.18 -14.19
C LYS A 3 34.24 -30.73 -13.66
N SER A 4 33.24 -29.94 -14.10
CA SER A 4 31.76 -29.94 -13.87
C SER A 4 31.35 -29.15 -12.60
N SER A 5 30.21 -28.45 -12.52
CA SER A 5 28.96 -28.50 -13.31
C SER A 5 28.26 -27.12 -13.46
N ASP A 6 27.24 -27.04 -14.32
CA ASP A 6 26.39 -25.87 -14.60
C ASP A 6 25.05 -25.95 -13.81
N ASP A 7 24.41 -24.82 -13.47
CA ASP A 7 23.07 -24.82 -12.82
C ASP A 7 22.16 -23.62 -13.17
N SER A 8 20.91 -23.99 -13.44
CA SER A 8 19.67 -23.29 -13.79
C SER A 8 19.55 -21.75 -13.68
N LYS A 9 19.23 -21.15 -14.83
CA LYS A 9 18.36 -19.95 -14.92
C LYS A 9 16.92 -20.31 -14.52
N LYS A 10 16.24 -19.44 -13.77
CA LYS A 10 14.77 -19.42 -13.64
C LYS A 10 14.21 -18.05 -13.97
N THR A 11 13.46 -17.95 -15.06
CA THR A 11 12.67 -16.77 -15.43
C THR A 11 11.33 -16.77 -14.68
N LEU A 12 10.88 -15.58 -14.28
CA LEU A 12 9.55 -15.36 -13.72
C LEU A 12 8.54 -15.16 -14.86
N ASN A 13 7.57 -16.07 -14.98
CA ASN A 13 6.42 -15.88 -15.87
C ASN A 13 5.51 -14.80 -15.30
N ILE A 14 5.25 -13.75 -16.09
CA ILE A 14 4.14 -12.82 -15.87
C ILE A 14 2.98 -13.34 -16.72
N GLY A 15 1.80 -13.49 -16.12
CA GLY A 15 0.60 -13.91 -16.85
C GLY A 15 -0.01 -12.75 -17.64
N GLU A 16 0.08 -12.80 -18.96
CA GLU A 16 -0.68 -11.90 -19.84
C GLU A 16 -2.13 -12.40 -19.97
N GLY A 17 -3.09 -11.48 -19.92
CA GLY A 17 -4.51 -11.83 -19.78
C GLY A 17 -5.48 -10.66 -19.98
N PHE A 18 -5.12 -9.70 -20.83
CA PHE A 18 -6.00 -8.58 -21.21
C PHE A 18 -6.25 -8.59 -22.72
N ILE A 19 -7.49 -8.85 -23.13
CA ILE A 19 -7.96 -8.57 -24.49
C ILE A 19 -8.63 -7.20 -24.47
N PRO A 20 -8.14 -6.19 -25.20
CA PRO A 20 -8.86 -4.93 -25.36
C PRO A 20 -10.08 -5.16 -26.25
N LEU A 21 -11.27 -4.84 -25.74
CA LEU A 21 -12.49 -4.82 -26.54
C LEU A 21 -12.40 -3.73 -27.61
N THR A 22 -12.80 -4.05 -28.85
CA THR A 22 -12.85 -3.10 -29.96
C THR A 22 -14.28 -2.59 -30.17
N GLU A 23 -14.44 -1.47 -30.89
CA GLU A 23 -15.78 -0.91 -31.17
C GLU A 23 -16.69 -1.91 -31.91
N LYS A 24 -16.11 -2.79 -32.75
CA LYS A 24 -16.83 -3.89 -33.44
C LYS A 24 -17.40 -4.95 -32.51
N ASP A 25 -16.86 -5.09 -31.30
CA ASP A 25 -17.40 -6.01 -30.28
C ASP A 25 -18.65 -5.42 -29.60
N ILE A 26 -18.78 -4.09 -29.62
CA ILE A 26 -19.94 -3.37 -29.08
C ILE A 26 -21.13 -3.45 -30.05
N GLU A 27 -20.90 -3.18 -31.34
CA GLU A 27 -21.96 -3.18 -32.39
C GLU A 27 -22.72 -4.52 -32.46
N ARG A 28 -22.02 -5.64 -32.27
CA ARG A 28 -22.61 -7.00 -32.28
C ARG A 28 -23.61 -7.27 -31.14
N SER A 29 -23.67 -6.42 -30.12
CA SER A 29 -24.61 -6.56 -29.00
C SER A 29 -25.98 -5.92 -29.24
N VAL A 30 -26.15 -5.10 -30.29
CA VAL A 30 -27.36 -4.30 -30.52
C VAL A 30 -27.94 -4.49 -31.92
N ASN A 31 -28.37 -5.72 -32.26
CA ASN A 31 -29.47 -5.96 -33.21
C ASN A 31 -29.92 -7.43 -33.22
N VAL A 32 -31.09 -7.71 -32.63
CA VAL A 32 -31.85 -8.95 -32.88
C VAL A 32 -33.29 -8.55 -33.19
N PRO A 33 -33.82 -8.84 -34.39
CA PRO A 33 -35.17 -8.40 -34.77
C PRO A 33 -36.23 -9.14 -33.94
N VAL A 34 -37.15 -8.38 -33.34
CA VAL A 34 -38.27 -8.92 -32.57
C VAL A 34 -39.27 -9.56 -33.52
N ARG A 35 -39.43 -10.88 -33.45
CA ARG A 35 -40.54 -11.57 -34.13
C ARG A 35 -41.87 -11.24 -33.47
N GLU A 36 -42.88 -10.96 -34.29
CA GLU A 36 -44.23 -10.64 -33.81
C GLU A 36 -44.86 -11.80 -33.03
N ARG A 37 -45.71 -11.45 -32.06
CA ARG A 37 -46.48 -12.42 -31.28
C ARG A 37 -47.75 -12.80 -32.03
N LYS A 38 -47.87 -14.06 -32.44
CA LYS A 38 -49.18 -14.63 -32.77
C LYS A 38 -50.02 -14.75 -31.50
N ASN A 39 -51.28 -14.35 -31.59
CA ASN A 39 -52.25 -14.46 -30.49
C ASN A 39 -52.50 -15.93 -30.16
N ILE A 40 -52.51 -16.28 -28.87
CA ILE A 40 -52.99 -17.56 -28.36
C ILE A 40 -54.21 -17.27 -27.48
N VAL A 41 -55.36 -17.82 -27.88
CA VAL A 41 -56.64 -17.65 -27.19
C VAL A 41 -56.60 -18.40 -25.85
N THR A 42 -57.10 -17.76 -24.79
CA THR A 42 -57.19 -18.38 -23.47
C THR A 42 -58.34 -19.38 -23.41
N ILE A 43 -58.06 -20.62 -23.02
CA ILE A 43 -59.08 -21.60 -22.62
C ILE A 43 -58.88 -21.87 -21.13
N GLU A 44 -59.81 -21.40 -20.30
CA GLU A 44 -59.89 -21.80 -18.90
C GLU A 44 -60.43 -23.24 -18.79
N LYS A 45 -59.85 -24.05 -17.88
CA LYS A 45 -60.59 -25.14 -17.24
C LYS A 45 -60.31 -25.14 -15.73
N GLN A 46 -61.38 -25.38 -14.97
CA GLN A 46 -61.39 -25.29 -13.52
C GLN A 46 -60.79 -26.54 -12.86
N GLY A 47 -60.05 -26.35 -11.77
CA GLY A 47 -59.58 -27.42 -10.88
C GLY A 47 -59.69 -27.01 -9.42
N ARG A 48 -60.73 -27.47 -8.72
CA ARG A 48 -60.93 -27.21 -7.28
C ARG A 48 -60.10 -28.18 -6.44
N ILE A 49 -59.39 -27.66 -5.43
CA ILE A 49 -59.15 -28.37 -4.16
C ILE A 49 -59.53 -27.41 -3.01
N LEU A 50 -60.28 -27.92 -2.03
CA LEU A 50 -60.82 -27.15 -0.91
C LEU A 50 -59.91 -27.20 0.34
N PRO A 51 -59.97 -26.20 1.24
CA PRO A 51 -58.98 -26.01 2.31
C PRO A 51 -59.31 -26.78 3.59
N ARG A 52 -58.29 -27.39 4.23
CA ARG A 52 -58.42 -27.98 5.57
C ARG A 52 -58.35 -26.89 6.65
N LYS A 53 -59.50 -26.55 7.25
CA LYS A 53 -59.63 -25.61 8.38
C LYS A 53 -59.63 -26.33 9.73
N VAL A 54 -58.89 -25.81 10.71
CA VAL A 54 -59.29 -25.74 12.13
C VAL A 54 -58.75 -24.40 12.68
N SER A 55 -59.45 -23.27 12.54
CA SER A 55 -60.39 -22.68 13.53
C SER A 55 -59.80 -22.59 14.96
N LYS A 56 -59.39 -21.39 15.43
CA LYS A 56 -60.23 -20.33 16.05
C LYS A 56 -60.80 -20.76 17.44
N LYS A 57 -60.91 -19.88 18.45
CA LYS A 57 -61.31 -18.46 18.37
C LYS A 57 -60.54 -17.56 19.36
N ARG A 58 -60.23 -16.34 18.90
CA ARG A 58 -60.22 -15.11 19.72
C ARG A 58 -61.58 -14.45 19.48
N VAL A 59 -62.35 -14.11 20.52
CA VAL A 59 -63.69 -13.51 20.37
C VAL A 59 -63.59 -11.99 20.32
N THR A 60 -64.43 -11.36 19.50
CA THR A 60 -64.51 -9.91 19.31
C THR A 60 -65.96 -9.43 19.27
N LYS A 61 -66.21 -8.22 19.77
CA LYS A 61 -67.31 -7.33 19.32
C LYS A 61 -66.64 -5.98 19.01
N LYS A 62 -66.64 -5.45 17.78
CA LYS A 62 -67.74 -5.01 16.91
C LYS A 62 -68.58 -3.86 17.48
N LYS A 63 -68.46 -2.70 16.83
CA LYS A 63 -69.59 -1.99 16.18
C LYS A 63 -69.06 -1.28 14.92
N SER A 64 -69.95 -0.72 14.10
CA SER A 64 -69.69 -0.37 12.69
C SER A 64 -70.40 0.90 12.26
N SER A 65 -69.81 1.69 11.36
CA SER A 65 -70.49 2.81 10.69
C SER A 65 -70.00 3.05 9.25
N LYS A 66 -70.87 3.73 8.49
CA LYS A 66 -70.94 3.89 7.02
C LYS A 66 -69.69 4.52 6.34
N LYS A 67 -69.61 4.32 5.01
CA LYS A 67 -68.73 5.09 4.11
C LYS A 67 -69.15 6.56 4.06
N THR A 68 -68.18 7.47 3.96
CA THR A 68 -68.31 8.78 3.28
C THR A 68 -67.07 9.02 2.44
N SER A 69 -67.24 9.46 1.20
CA SER A 69 -66.14 9.79 0.28
C SER A 69 -65.49 11.12 0.67
N LYS A 70 -64.17 11.11 0.93
CA LYS A 70 -63.33 12.31 0.84
C LYS A 70 -62.21 12.06 -0.17
N LYS A 71 -61.87 13.11 -0.92
CA LYS A 71 -61.01 13.07 -2.11
C LYS A 71 -59.63 12.46 -1.80
N LYS A 72 -59.04 11.76 -2.76
CA LYS A 72 -57.60 11.46 -2.75
C LYS A 72 -56.82 12.78 -2.82
N SER A 73 -56.43 13.33 -1.68
CA SER A 73 -55.28 14.24 -1.64
C SER A 73 -54.06 13.48 -2.15
N SER A 74 -53.28 14.06 -3.05
CA SER A 74 -51.96 13.54 -3.40
C SER A 74 -51.15 13.34 -2.12
N LYS A 75 -50.50 12.18 -1.98
CA LYS A 75 -49.50 12.01 -0.92
C LYS A 75 -48.34 12.96 -1.25
N LYS A 76 -48.24 14.07 -0.51
CA LYS A 76 -47.02 14.88 -0.50
C LYS A 76 -45.83 13.97 -0.24
N VAL A 77 -44.75 14.16 -0.98
CA VAL A 77 -43.45 13.58 -0.63
C VAL A 77 -43.05 14.18 0.71
N GLU A 78 -42.78 13.34 1.71
CA GLU A 78 -42.26 13.83 3.00
C GLU A 78 -40.81 14.29 2.79
N ASP A 79 -40.50 15.50 3.24
CA ASP A 79 -39.15 16.06 3.19
C ASP A 79 -38.27 15.42 4.28
N PHE A 80 -37.54 14.39 3.86
CA PHE A 80 -36.54 13.69 4.66
C PHE A 80 -35.18 14.42 4.73
N GLY A 81 -35.11 15.66 4.24
CA GLY A 81 -33.92 16.51 4.33
C GLY A 81 -33.48 16.84 5.77
N PRO A 82 -32.37 17.58 5.93
CA PRO A 82 -31.73 17.78 7.23
C PRO A 82 -32.61 18.48 8.28
N ALA A 83 -32.19 18.39 9.55
CA ALA A 83 -32.92 18.94 10.68
C ALA A 83 -33.03 20.48 10.63
N LYS A 84 -34.18 20.99 10.18
CA LYS A 84 -34.48 22.43 10.18
C LYS A 84 -34.52 22.94 11.63
N ARG A 85 -33.67 23.94 11.96
CA ARG A 85 -33.61 24.55 13.31
C ARG A 85 -34.99 25.06 13.72
N THR A 86 -35.49 24.59 14.86
CA THR A 86 -36.78 25.01 15.44
C THR A 86 -36.56 25.64 16.81
N LYS A 87 -37.31 26.71 17.12
CA LYS A 87 -37.11 27.57 18.32
C LYS A 87 -37.42 26.92 19.68
N LYS A 88 -37.46 25.58 19.78
CA LYS A 88 -37.67 24.82 21.03
C LYS A 88 -36.91 23.48 21.01
N ALA A 89 -35.60 23.55 21.19
CA ALA A 89 -34.75 22.43 21.59
C ALA A 89 -34.11 22.72 22.96
N LEU A 90 -33.35 21.78 23.53
CA LEU A 90 -32.64 22.01 24.80
C LEU A 90 -31.60 23.13 24.64
N THR A 91 -31.49 23.97 25.67
CA THR A 91 -30.53 25.09 25.88
C THR A 91 -29.36 25.15 24.89
N ASP A 92 -29.30 26.24 24.11
CA ASP A 92 -28.43 26.39 22.93
C ASP A 92 -26.93 26.23 23.22
N GLY A 93 -26.42 25.00 23.07
CA GLY A 93 -25.00 24.71 22.94
C GLY A 93 -24.50 23.52 23.74
N TYR A 94 -24.46 22.36 23.09
CA TYR A 94 -23.80 21.16 23.60
C TYR A 94 -23.06 20.42 22.48
N SER A 95 -22.10 19.59 22.87
CA SER A 95 -21.36 18.70 21.97
C SER A 95 -22.12 17.37 21.82
N LEU A 96 -22.51 17.00 20.59
CA LEU A 96 -23.27 15.78 20.31
C LEU A 96 -22.36 14.65 19.83
N VAL A 97 -22.07 13.72 20.73
CA VAL A 97 -21.38 12.47 20.41
C VAL A 97 -22.37 11.45 19.86
N ILE A 98 -22.12 10.95 18.65
CA ILE A 98 -22.96 9.94 17.99
C ILE A 98 -22.20 8.62 17.95
N THR A 99 -22.81 7.54 18.47
CA THR A 99 -22.19 6.21 18.53
C THR A 99 -22.94 5.17 17.70
N GLU A 100 -22.21 4.15 17.23
CA GLU A 100 -22.80 3.05 16.47
C GLU A 100 -23.79 2.20 17.32
N LYS A 101 -23.54 2.02 18.62
CA LYS A 101 -24.26 1.03 19.46
C LYS A 101 -24.67 1.55 20.87
N PRO A 102 -25.82 1.13 21.43
CA PRO A 102 -26.31 1.65 22.72
C PRO A 102 -25.39 1.37 23.92
N GLN A 103 -24.66 0.25 23.94
CA GLN A 103 -23.63 0.00 24.97
C GLN A 103 -22.47 0.99 24.85
N ALA A 104 -22.06 1.33 23.63
CA ALA A 104 -20.97 2.29 23.41
C ALA A 104 -21.36 3.72 23.81
N SER A 105 -22.62 4.13 23.61
CA SER A 105 -23.09 5.43 24.15
C SER A 105 -23.16 5.44 25.68
N ALA A 106 -23.51 4.32 26.32
CA ALA A 106 -23.45 4.20 27.78
C ALA A 106 -22.00 4.27 28.30
N LYS A 107 -21.09 3.45 27.78
CA LYS A 107 -19.68 3.42 28.19
C LYS A 107 -18.96 4.75 27.94
N ILE A 108 -19.24 5.43 26.83
CA ILE A 108 -18.68 6.76 26.57
C ILE A 108 -19.23 7.79 27.56
N ALA A 109 -20.54 7.77 27.84
CA ALA A 109 -21.12 8.69 28.82
C ALA A 109 -20.62 8.43 30.26
N GLU A 110 -20.42 7.17 30.66
CA GLU A 110 -19.79 6.76 31.93
C GLU A 110 -18.32 7.18 32.02
N ALA A 111 -17.56 7.07 30.94
CA ALA A 111 -16.15 7.45 30.89
C ALA A 111 -15.97 8.97 31.03
N LEU A 112 -16.76 9.76 30.28
CA LEU A 112 -16.62 11.21 30.18
C LEU A 112 -17.25 11.99 31.34
N ALA A 113 -18.23 11.44 32.05
CA ALA A 113 -18.97 12.25 33.02
C ALA A 113 -18.10 12.76 34.19
N ASP A 114 -18.08 14.08 34.35
CA ASP A 114 -17.68 14.77 35.59
C ASP A 114 -18.55 14.24 36.75
N SER A 115 -17.99 14.13 37.96
CA SER A 115 -18.62 13.49 39.12
C SER A 115 -20.07 13.93 39.35
N ARG A 116 -21.00 12.95 39.37
CA ARG A 116 -22.47 13.12 39.55
C ARG A 116 -23.21 13.87 38.43
N THR A 117 -22.59 14.17 37.29
CA THR A 117 -23.26 14.94 36.20
C THR A 117 -24.06 14.08 35.20
N LEU A 118 -23.79 12.77 35.13
CA LEU A 118 -24.42 11.85 34.18
C LEU A 118 -25.92 11.66 34.43
N LYS A 119 -26.73 11.93 33.41
CA LYS A 119 -28.19 11.68 33.40
C LYS A 119 -28.57 10.90 32.14
N LYS A 120 -29.31 9.80 32.31
CA LYS A 120 -29.88 9.00 31.20
C LYS A 120 -31.29 9.48 30.90
N VAL A 121 -31.52 10.06 29.73
CA VAL A 121 -32.84 10.52 29.28
C VAL A 121 -33.50 9.42 28.44
N SER A 122 -34.41 8.68 29.08
CA SER A 122 -35.25 7.66 28.43
C SER A 122 -36.45 8.30 27.72
N LEU A 123 -36.84 7.73 26.58
CA LEU A 123 -37.91 8.23 25.72
C LEU A 123 -38.93 7.12 25.37
N PRO A 124 -40.18 7.47 25.00
CA PRO A 124 -41.22 6.49 24.68
C PRO A 124 -40.77 5.45 23.65
N GLY A 125 -41.04 4.18 23.95
CA GLY A 125 -40.71 3.06 23.07
C GLY A 125 -39.26 2.58 23.13
N GLY A 126 -38.50 2.92 24.18
CA GLY A 126 -37.25 2.23 24.56
C GLY A 126 -35.95 2.84 24.04
N VAL A 127 -35.99 4.04 23.46
CA VAL A 127 -34.78 4.79 23.07
C VAL A 127 -34.31 5.66 24.23
N TYR A 128 -33.00 5.83 24.38
CA TYR A 128 -32.41 6.74 25.35
C TYR A 128 -31.17 7.43 24.77
N TYR A 129 -30.83 8.56 25.38
CA TYR A 129 -29.55 9.26 25.21
C TYR A 129 -29.04 9.69 26.58
N PHE A 130 -27.78 10.11 26.66
CA PHE A 130 -27.18 10.61 27.89
C PHE A 130 -26.89 12.10 27.77
N THR A 131 -27.04 12.81 28.88
CA THR A 131 -26.52 14.17 29.06
C THR A 131 -25.57 14.16 30.26
N LEU A 132 -24.41 14.77 30.13
CA LEU A 132 -23.39 14.88 31.17
C LEU A 132 -22.65 16.21 31.02
N LYS A 133 -21.79 16.53 31.98
CA LYS A 133 -20.73 17.51 31.76
C LYS A 133 -19.38 16.82 31.69
N HIS A 134 -18.50 17.35 30.86
CA HIS A 134 -17.09 16.97 30.80
C HIS A 134 -16.26 18.25 30.73
N ASN A 135 -15.30 18.42 31.64
CA ASN A 135 -14.53 19.67 31.76
C ASN A 135 -15.44 20.92 31.88
N LYS A 136 -16.61 20.78 32.53
CA LYS A 136 -17.71 21.77 32.66
C LYS A 136 -18.59 22.01 31.42
N GLU A 137 -18.19 21.60 30.22
CA GLU A 137 -19.01 21.71 28.99
C GLU A 137 -20.17 20.71 28.98
N ASP A 138 -21.31 21.06 28.38
CA ASP A 138 -22.45 20.15 28.25
C ASP A 138 -22.26 19.20 27.06
N VAL A 139 -22.32 17.90 27.33
CA VAL A 139 -22.08 16.83 26.36
C VAL A 139 -23.30 15.91 26.30
N VAL A 140 -23.73 15.60 25.08
CA VAL A 140 -24.85 14.72 24.79
C VAL A 140 -24.35 13.50 24.03
N VAL A 141 -24.59 12.30 24.55
CA VAL A 141 -24.16 11.04 23.91
C VAL A 141 -25.39 10.26 23.45
N ALA A 142 -25.51 10.09 22.14
CA ALA A 142 -26.64 9.46 21.47
C ALA A 142 -26.18 8.32 20.54
N CYS A 143 -27.12 7.50 20.07
CA CYS A 143 -26.82 6.29 19.31
C CYS A 143 -27.62 6.19 18.01
N ALA A 144 -26.98 5.67 16.96
CA ALA A 144 -27.61 5.37 15.67
C ALA A 144 -28.12 3.91 15.55
N VAL A 145 -27.54 2.97 16.30
CA VAL A 145 -27.81 1.52 16.20
C VAL A 145 -27.48 0.96 14.81
N GLY A 146 -26.26 1.25 14.35
CA GLY A 146 -25.73 0.84 13.05
C GLY A 146 -26.21 1.68 11.87
N HIS A 147 -26.33 1.03 10.70
CA HIS A 147 -26.70 1.65 9.43
C HIS A 147 -28.16 2.15 9.40
N LEU A 148 -28.38 3.37 9.92
CA LEU A 148 -29.67 4.09 9.83
C LEU A 148 -30.09 4.42 8.39
N PHE A 149 -29.18 4.32 7.43
CA PHE A 149 -29.43 4.55 6.01
C PHE A 149 -29.05 3.32 5.17
N GLY A 150 -29.44 3.32 3.91
CA GLY A 150 -28.91 2.39 2.93
C GLY A 150 -29.50 2.60 1.55
N LEU A 151 -28.75 2.18 0.54
CA LEU A 151 -29.16 2.25 -0.85
C LEU A 151 -30.48 1.51 -1.10
N ASN A 152 -31.32 2.15 -1.90
CA ASN A 152 -32.61 1.70 -2.40
C ASN A 152 -32.81 2.17 -3.85
N GLN A 153 -33.71 1.49 -4.58
CA GLN A 153 -34.09 1.87 -5.95
C GLN A 153 -34.83 3.21 -5.97
N LYS A 154 -34.45 4.14 -6.85
CA LYS A 154 -35.13 5.45 -6.98
C LYS A 154 -36.60 5.30 -7.39
N PRO A 155 -37.54 6.06 -6.79
CA PRO A 155 -38.94 6.08 -7.17
C PRO A 155 -39.16 6.32 -8.67
N GLY A 156 -40.18 5.67 -9.25
CA GLY A 156 -40.54 5.79 -10.68
C GLY A 156 -39.84 4.78 -11.59
N THR A 157 -38.61 4.35 -11.26
CA THR A 157 -37.91 3.30 -12.01
C THR A 157 -38.61 1.93 -11.89
N LYS A 158 -38.57 1.11 -12.95
CA LYS A 158 -39.22 -0.20 -13.03
C LYS A 158 -38.30 -1.23 -13.67
N GLY A 159 -38.52 -2.52 -13.35
CA GLY A 159 -37.77 -3.64 -13.92
C GLY A 159 -36.44 -3.95 -13.22
N TRP A 160 -35.54 -4.55 -13.99
CA TRP A 160 -34.13 -4.80 -13.69
C TRP A 160 -33.36 -4.86 -15.04
N PRO A 161 -32.03 -4.60 -15.09
CA PRO A 161 -31.17 -4.14 -13.99
C PRO A 161 -31.49 -2.72 -13.54
N ILE A 162 -30.95 -2.33 -12.38
CA ILE A 162 -31.08 -1.02 -11.78
C ILE A 162 -29.69 -0.51 -11.42
N PHE A 163 -29.42 0.72 -11.85
CA PHE A 163 -28.27 1.51 -11.42
C PHE A 163 -28.71 2.83 -10.78
N ASP A 164 -29.92 3.30 -11.09
CA ASP A 164 -30.61 4.39 -10.40
C ASP A 164 -31.01 4.03 -8.96
N VAL A 165 -30.08 4.27 -8.04
CA VAL A 165 -30.25 4.11 -6.61
C VAL A 165 -29.99 5.40 -5.85
N GLU A 166 -30.55 5.48 -4.65
CA GLU A 166 -30.42 6.59 -3.71
C GLU A 166 -30.28 6.06 -2.29
N TRP A 167 -29.63 6.82 -1.41
CA TRP A 167 -29.59 6.50 0.02
C TRP A 167 -30.89 6.93 0.69
N VAL A 168 -31.62 5.98 1.29
CA VAL A 168 -32.83 6.27 2.06
C VAL A 168 -32.68 5.83 3.52
N PRO A 169 -33.41 6.45 4.47
CA PRO A 169 -33.51 5.92 5.83
C PRO A 169 -33.94 4.46 5.84
N SER A 170 -33.22 3.61 6.58
CA SER A 170 -33.42 2.16 6.63
C SER A 170 -34.82 1.74 7.10
N PHE A 171 -35.57 2.62 7.78
CA PHE A 171 -36.98 2.35 8.13
C PHE A 171 -37.93 2.44 6.93
N ILE A 172 -37.63 3.25 5.91
CA ILE A 172 -38.41 3.29 4.65
C ILE A 172 -38.19 1.98 3.89
N ARG A 173 -36.93 1.56 3.76
CA ARG A 173 -36.52 0.34 3.06
C ARG A 173 -36.96 -0.97 3.72
N LYS A 174 -37.02 -1.02 5.06
CA LYS A 174 -37.28 -2.26 5.83
C LYS A 174 -38.53 -2.24 6.72
N GLY A 175 -39.34 -1.18 6.69
CA GLY A 175 -40.49 -1.01 7.60
C GLY A 175 -40.13 -0.92 9.09
N SER A 176 -38.87 -0.62 9.42
CA SER A 176 -38.34 -0.73 10.79
C SER A 176 -38.78 0.42 11.69
N ALA A 177 -39.87 0.20 12.43
CA ALA A 177 -40.31 1.08 13.53
C ALA A 177 -39.27 1.19 14.67
N PHE A 178 -38.25 0.32 14.69
CA PHE A 178 -37.11 0.41 15.61
C PHE A 178 -36.11 1.49 15.18
N THR A 179 -35.58 1.43 13.94
CA THR A 179 -34.59 2.41 13.48
C THR A 179 -35.20 3.79 13.26
N LYS A 180 -36.51 3.90 12.98
CA LYS A 180 -37.18 5.21 12.93
C LYS A 180 -37.05 5.99 14.24
N LYS A 181 -37.25 5.34 15.40
CA LYS A 181 -37.15 6.02 16.71
C LYS A 181 -35.77 6.63 16.95
N TYR A 182 -34.70 5.93 16.58
CA TYR A 182 -33.33 6.45 16.73
C TYR A 182 -33.03 7.57 15.72
N TYR A 183 -33.51 7.48 14.48
CA TYR A 183 -33.46 8.59 13.52
C TYR A 183 -34.20 9.84 14.04
N ASP A 184 -35.44 9.70 14.53
CA ASP A 184 -36.25 10.80 15.04
C ASP A 184 -35.57 11.49 16.26
N VAL A 185 -34.93 10.69 17.13
CA VAL A 185 -34.17 11.21 18.29
C VAL A 185 -32.89 11.93 17.87
N LEU A 186 -32.10 11.36 16.95
CA LEU A 186 -30.90 12.02 16.44
C LEU A 186 -31.25 13.31 15.68
N ARG A 187 -32.33 13.34 14.89
CA ARG A 187 -32.80 14.55 14.17
C ARG A 187 -33.15 15.69 15.13
N ARG A 188 -33.70 15.36 16.31
CA ARG A 188 -34.04 16.33 17.37
C ARG A 188 -32.82 16.80 18.18
N LEU A 189 -31.80 15.95 18.36
CA LEU A 189 -30.57 16.32 19.07
C LEU A 189 -29.59 17.08 18.16
N ALA A 190 -29.51 16.73 16.89
CA ALA A 190 -28.64 17.43 15.94
C ALA A 190 -29.04 18.89 15.73
N SER A 191 -30.32 19.23 15.81
CA SER A 191 -30.81 20.62 15.67
C SER A 191 -30.36 21.60 16.76
N GLY A 192 -29.73 21.13 17.85
CA GLY A 192 -29.18 21.96 18.94
C GLY A 192 -27.68 21.81 19.19
N ALA A 193 -26.97 21.00 18.40
CA ALA A 193 -25.53 20.79 18.54
C ALA A 193 -24.71 21.95 17.93
N LYS A 194 -23.53 22.24 18.50
CA LYS A 194 -22.68 23.39 18.07
C LYS A 194 -21.45 23.08 17.20
N GLU A 195 -20.88 21.87 17.19
CA GLU A 195 -19.53 21.68 16.62
C GLU A 195 -19.24 20.27 16.03
N PHE A 196 -18.61 20.24 14.84
CA PHE A 196 -18.32 19.08 13.96
C PHE A 196 -17.27 19.51 12.89
N VAL A 197 -16.10 18.86 12.62
CA VAL A 197 -15.04 19.42 11.70
C VAL A 197 -13.79 18.54 11.30
N VAL A 198 -13.09 18.80 10.15
CA VAL A 198 -11.60 18.68 9.81
C VAL A 198 -11.15 19.69 8.74
N ALA A 199 -9.86 19.95 8.46
CA ALA A 199 -8.57 19.73 9.16
C ALA A 199 -7.32 19.07 8.50
N SER A 200 -6.87 19.64 7.39
CA SER A 200 -5.51 19.47 6.85
C SER A 200 -4.86 20.85 6.55
N VAL A 201 -3.63 20.93 6.06
CA VAL A 201 -2.93 22.23 5.88
C VAL A 201 -3.29 22.90 4.53
N ASP A 202 -3.12 24.23 4.42
CA ASP A 202 -3.46 24.98 3.20
C ASP A 202 -2.63 24.58 1.96
N TYR A 203 -3.24 24.69 0.77
CA TYR A 203 -2.58 24.42 -0.52
C TYR A 203 -1.18 25.03 -0.67
N ASN A 204 -1.00 26.28 -0.23
CA ASN A 204 0.23 27.05 -0.44
C ASN A 204 1.35 26.72 0.54
N GLU A 205 1.14 25.88 1.56
CA GLU A 205 2.13 25.67 2.61
C GLU A 205 3.42 25.01 2.07
N PRO A 206 4.60 25.61 2.29
CA PRO A 206 5.87 24.99 1.92
C PRO A 206 6.06 23.69 2.69
N THR A 207 6.35 22.59 1.99
CA THR A 207 6.66 21.31 2.62
C THR A 207 7.94 20.71 2.02
N PRO A 208 8.94 20.34 2.86
CA PRO A 208 10.08 19.57 2.41
C PRO A 208 9.67 18.14 2.06
N ILE A 209 10.06 17.68 0.87
CA ILE A 209 9.87 16.29 0.44
C ILE A 209 11.11 15.80 -0.31
N LEU A 210 11.54 14.56 -0.06
CA LEU A 210 12.54 13.89 -0.87
C LEU A 210 11.83 13.24 -2.07
N LYS A 211 12.07 13.74 -3.29
CA LYS A 211 11.55 13.17 -4.55
C LYS A 211 12.73 12.58 -5.31
N ASP A 212 12.70 11.27 -5.56
CA ASP A 212 13.72 10.52 -6.34
C ASP A 212 15.17 10.67 -5.84
N GLY A 213 15.37 11.04 -4.56
CA GLY A 213 16.69 11.25 -3.95
C GLY A 213 17.13 12.72 -3.83
N GLU A 214 16.34 13.67 -4.33
CA GLU A 214 16.57 15.12 -4.13
C GLU A 214 15.59 15.70 -3.12
N LEU A 215 16.05 16.61 -2.25
CA LEU A 215 15.14 17.39 -1.41
C LEU A 215 14.54 18.54 -2.22
N VAL A 216 13.22 18.68 -2.14
CA VAL A 216 12.44 19.74 -2.79
C VAL A 216 11.57 20.43 -1.75
N ILE A 217 11.61 21.76 -1.73
CA ILE A 217 10.62 22.60 -1.03
C ILE A 217 9.62 23.11 -2.07
N ASP A 218 8.39 22.61 -2.05
CA ASP A 218 7.28 23.11 -2.91
C ASP A 218 5.98 23.16 -2.09
N LYS A 219 4.93 23.69 -2.69
CA LYS A 219 3.58 23.74 -2.13
C LYS A 219 3.03 22.33 -1.94
N ILE A 220 2.59 22.00 -0.73
CA ILE A 220 2.03 20.68 -0.42
C ILE A 220 0.86 20.33 -1.34
N GLY A 221 -0.03 21.27 -1.62
CA GLY A 221 -1.18 21.02 -2.49
C GLY A 221 -0.76 20.59 -3.90
N ARG A 222 0.20 21.31 -4.48
CA ARG A 222 0.78 20.99 -5.79
C ARG A 222 1.47 19.62 -5.83
N LEU A 223 2.16 19.25 -4.75
CA LEU A 223 2.83 17.94 -4.65
C LEU A 223 1.80 16.81 -4.61
N ILE A 224 0.73 16.98 -3.83
CA ILE A 224 -0.35 15.99 -3.71
C ILE A 224 -1.19 15.91 -4.99
N ASP A 225 -1.46 17.03 -5.65
CA ASP A 225 -2.16 17.07 -6.92
C ASP A 225 -1.33 16.35 -8.03
N ASP A 226 -0.02 16.59 -8.16
CA ASP A 226 0.84 15.80 -9.08
C ASP A 226 0.80 14.30 -8.75
N ILE A 227 0.78 13.93 -7.47
CA ILE A 227 0.73 12.52 -7.06
C ILE A 227 -0.60 11.86 -7.42
N ILE A 228 -1.73 12.50 -7.09
CA ILE A 228 -3.08 11.96 -7.31
C ILE A 228 -3.40 11.96 -8.81
N GLU A 229 -3.23 13.08 -9.50
CA GLU A 229 -3.76 13.28 -10.85
C GLU A 229 -2.90 12.62 -11.93
N ASN A 230 -1.58 12.51 -11.71
CA ASN A 230 -0.67 11.74 -12.57
C ASN A 230 -0.36 10.33 -12.03
N ASN A 231 -1.15 9.83 -11.06
CA ASN A 231 -1.05 8.50 -10.46
C ASN A 231 0.40 8.07 -10.14
N ARG A 232 1.15 8.93 -9.43
CA ARG A 232 2.59 8.74 -9.22
C ARG A 232 2.83 7.67 -8.16
N LYS A 233 3.73 6.72 -8.44
CA LYS A 233 4.18 5.70 -7.46
C LYS A 233 4.71 6.36 -6.19
N LEU A 234 4.01 6.16 -5.07
CA LEU A 234 4.33 6.78 -3.77
C LEU A 234 5.74 6.43 -3.26
N SER A 235 6.29 5.28 -3.66
CA SER A 235 7.66 4.84 -3.35
C SER A 235 8.78 5.78 -3.83
N ARG A 236 8.47 6.72 -4.73
CA ARG A 236 9.40 7.79 -5.18
C ARG A 236 9.56 8.93 -4.17
N TYR A 237 8.75 8.95 -3.11
CA TYR A 237 8.62 10.05 -2.17
C TYR A 237 8.93 9.64 -0.73
N LYS A 238 9.69 10.48 -0.02
CA LYS A 238 9.84 10.40 1.44
C LYS A 238 9.62 11.78 2.07
N VAL A 239 8.93 11.84 3.21
CA VAL A 239 8.65 13.09 3.94
C VAL A 239 9.49 13.12 5.23
N PRO A 240 10.05 14.26 5.64
CA PRO A 240 10.67 14.41 6.96
C PRO A 240 9.62 14.28 8.07
N ALA A 241 9.85 13.31 8.94
CA ALA A 241 9.01 12.98 10.09
C ALA A 241 9.89 12.59 11.28
N PHE A 242 9.42 12.85 12.50
CA PHE A 242 10.19 12.61 13.73
C PHE A 242 9.70 11.37 14.50
N ASP A 243 10.60 10.80 15.30
CA ASP A 243 10.30 9.69 16.24
C ASP A 243 9.91 10.20 17.64
N GLU A 244 9.57 9.29 18.57
CA GLU A 244 9.20 9.66 19.94
C GLU A 244 10.32 10.35 20.75
N HIS A 245 11.55 10.35 20.27
CA HIS A 245 12.70 11.06 20.84
C HIS A 245 12.99 12.40 20.12
N GLY A 246 12.14 12.79 19.15
CA GLY A 246 12.29 14.01 18.38
C GLY A 246 13.40 13.95 17.33
N ARG A 247 13.89 12.76 16.95
CA ARG A 247 14.90 12.63 15.89
C ARG A 247 14.22 12.65 14.53
N ILE A 248 14.70 13.48 13.60
CA ILE A 248 14.08 13.62 12.28
C ILE A 248 14.64 12.58 11.30
N SER A 249 13.73 11.98 10.53
CA SER A 249 14.02 10.88 9.60
C SER A 249 13.16 10.99 8.34
N LEU A 250 13.67 10.55 7.19
CA LEU A 250 12.91 10.56 5.94
C LEU A 250 12.07 9.28 5.80
N ARG A 251 10.76 9.38 6.09
CA ARG A 251 9.83 8.24 6.07
C ARG A 251 9.15 8.09 4.70
N PRO A 252 9.00 6.87 4.16
CA PRO A 252 8.28 6.65 2.90
C PRO A 252 6.83 7.13 2.95
N LEU A 253 6.35 7.72 1.85
CA LEU A 253 4.97 8.20 1.76
C LEU A 253 3.97 7.02 1.62
N LYS A 254 3.03 6.91 2.55
CA LYS A 254 1.93 5.90 2.52
C LYS A 254 0.71 6.36 1.73
N LYS A 255 0.32 7.63 1.90
CA LYS A 255 -0.84 8.25 1.24
C LYS A 255 -0.57 9.75 1.03
N ALA A 256 -0.91 10.25 -0.14
CA ALA A 256 -1.10 11.68 -0.40
C ALA A 256 -2.61 11.96 -0.27
N ILE A 257 -3.00 12.98 0.50
CA ILE A 257 -4.38 13.17 0.96
C ILE A 257 -4.85 14.59 0.62
N ARG A 258 -6.07 14.69 0.06
CA ARG A 258 -6.72 15.95 -0.38
C ARG A 258 -8.18 15.96 0.09
N HIS A 259 -8.54 16.94 0.91
CA HIS A 259 -9.90 17.16 1.43
C HIS A 259 -10.44 18.51 0.96
N ARG A 260 -11.78 18.67 0.88
CA ARG A 260 -12.38 20.01 0.69
C ARG A 260 -12.39 20.80 2.00
N ILE A 261 -12.35 22.12 1.89
CA ILE A 261 -12.35 23.01 3.06
C ILE A 261 -13.77 23.25 3.54
N ASN A 262 -14.12 22.58 4.63
CA ASN A 262 -15.41 22.70 5.31
C ASN A 262 -15.33 23.54 6.61
N GLU A 263 -14.16 24.14 6.90
CA GLU A 263 -13.91 24.89 8.13
C GLU A 263 -13.05 26.14 7.94
N GLU A 264 -12.85 26.89 9.03
CA GLU A 264 -12.06 28.11 9.03
C GLU A 264 -10.55 27.80 9.08
N LEU A 265 -9.74 28.55 8.33
CA LEU A 265 -8.27 28.45 8.42
C LEU A 265 -7.69 29.52 9.34
N TYR A 266 -6.58 29.18 9.98
CA TYR A 266 -5.82 30.00 10.91
C TYR A 266 -4.33 29.96 10.52
N GLU A 267 -3.75 31.12 10.28
CA GLU A 267 -2.31 31.29 10.23
C GLU A 267 -1.79 31.37 11.67
N ILE A 268 -1.06 30.33 12.08
CA ILE A 268 -0.30 30.33 13.34
C ILE A 268 1.07 30.91 13.04
N LYS A 269 1.46 31.93 13.80
CA LYS A 269 2.76 32.60 13.66
C LYS A 269 3.55 32.47 14.95
N LEU A 270 4.68 31.80 14.83
CA LEU A 270 5.61 31.48 15.90
C LEU A 270 6.72 32.53 16.03
N SER A 271 7.43 32.47 17.16
CA SER A 271 8.72 33.14 17.33
C SER A 271 9.70 32.77 16.21
N TYR A 272 10.67 33.66 15.97
CA TYR A 272 11.49 33.66 14.75
C TYR A 272 10.67 33.81 13.45
N GLY A 273 9.36 34.08 13.50
CA GLY A 273 8.53 34.24 12.31
C GLY A 273 8.44 32.98 11.47
N ARG A 274 8.35 31.80 12.08
CA ARG A 274 7.80 30.63 11.37
C ARG A 274 6.29 30.80 11.27
N THR A 275 5.69 30.37 10.18
CA THR A 275 4.23 30.43 9.98
C THR A 275 3.74 29.11 9.39
N VAL A 276 2.58 28.65 9.84
CA VAL A 276 1.85 27.56 9.20
C VAL A 276 0.36 27.88 9.14
N LYS A 277 -0.27 27.64 8.00
CA LYS A 277 -1.73 27.80 7.82
C LYS A 277 -2.44 26.49 8.04
N LEU A 278 -3.09 26.41 9.18
CA LEU A 278 -3.87 25.26 9.63
C LEU A 278 -5.33 25.64 9.71
N THR A 279 -6.16 24.83 9.10
CA THR A 279 -7.54 24.59 9.51
C THR A 279 -7.70 24.55 11.04
N ALA A 280 -8.81 25.12 11.53
CA ALA A 280 -9.11 25.33 12.95
C ALA A 280 -8.88 24.07 13.80
N SER A 281 -9.08 22.89 13.25
CA SER A 281 -9.05 21.65 14.02
C SER A 281 -7.85 20.72 13.74
N HIS A 282 -6.82 21.19 13.01
CA HIS A 282 -5.60 20.41 12.75
C HIS A 282 -4.71 20.32 13.98
N ASN A 283 -4.01 19.20 14.14
CA ASN A 283 -3.17 18.92 15.30
C ASN A 283 -1.71 19.29 15.05
N VAL A 284 -1.17 20.13 15.92
CA VAL A 284 0.27 20.38 16.05
C VAL A 284 0.83 19.70 17.29
N PHE A 285 2.14 19.52 17.34
CA PHE A 285 2.78 18.91 18.50
C PHE A 285 3.32 19.93 19.51
N ILE A 286 3.16 19.62 20.79
CA ILE A 286 3.74 20.32 21.93
C ILE A 286 4.50 19.33 22.83
N LEU A 287 5.41 19.81 23.67
CA LEU A 287 6.07 18.98 24.68
C LEU A 287 5.52 19.31 26.08
N ASP A 288 4.91 18.31 26.72
CA ASP A 288 4.41 18.40 28.10
C ASP A 288 5.06 17.29 28.95
N LYS A 289 5.73 17.67 30.05
CA LYS A 289 6.46 16.76 30.96
C LYS A 289 7.35 15.75 30.21
N ASN A 290 8.15 16.25 29.27
CA ASN A 290 9.04 15.50 28.38
C ASN A 290 8.36 14.41 27.52
N LYS A 291 7.04 14.50 27.30
CA LYS A 291 6.32 13.68 26.32
C LYS A 291 5.71 14.56 25.24
N ILE A 292 5.83 14.12 23.99
CA ILE A 292 5.17 14.78 22.85
C ILE A 292 3.66 14.55 23.00
N ARG A 293 2.88 15.61 22.81
CA ARG A 293 1.41 15.59 22.77
C ARG A 293 0.88 16.38 21.59
N ASN A 294 -0.31 16.03 21.14
CA ASN A 294 -1.04 16.77 20.11
C ASN A 294 -1.88 17.86 20.78
N ILE A 295 -2.07 18.99 20.09
CA ILE A 295 -3.05 20.02 20.43
C ILE A 295 -3.67 20.57 19.16
N LYS A 296 -4.98 20.86 19.20
CA LYS A 296 -5.72 21.41 18.06
C LYS A 296 -5.43 22.89 17.87
N THR A 297 -5.45 23.33 16.63
CA THR A 297 -5.25 24.73 16.23
C THR A 297 -6.17 25.71 16.96
N THR A 298 -7.43 25.37 17.21
CA THR A 298 -8.40 26.14 18.02
C THR A 298 -8.12 26.17 19.51
N ASN A 299 -7.37 25.20 20.03
CA ASN A 299 -7.00 25.15 21.44
C ASN A 299 -5.70 25.92 21.73
N LEU A 300 -4.96 26.30 20.68
CA LEU A 300 -3.71 27.07 20.78
C LEU A 300 -3.96 28.49 21.26
N LYS A 301 -3.00 28.99 22.04
CA LYS A 301 -2.97 30.36 22.57
C LYS A 301 -1.61 30.99 22.28
N VAL A 302 -1.59 32.31 22.17
CA VAL A 302 -0.33 33.07 22.12
C VAL A 302 0.47 32.77 23.40
N GLY A 303 1.71 32.32 23.23
CA GLY A 303 2.57 31.79 24.31
C GLY A 303 2.73 30.26 24.32
N ASP A 304 1.82 29.48 23.74
CA ASP A 304 1.96 28.02 23.65
C ASP A 304 3.16 27.62 22.78
N LYS A 305 3.82 26.50 23.10
CA LYS A 305 5.12 26.13 22.53
C LYS A 305 5.01 24.95 21.57
N ILE A 306 4.95 25.22 20.28
CA ILE A 306 4.90 24.19 19.24
C ILE A 306 6.30 23.60 19.02
N LEU A 307 6.35 22.29 18.79
CA LEU A 307 7.53 21.58 18.32
C LEU A 307 7.77 21.85 16.82
N CYS A 308 9.00 22.25 16.50
CA CYS A 308 9.43 22.53 15.14
C CYS A 308 10.84 21.93 14.94
N PRO A 309 11.30 21.66 13.70
CA PRO A 309 12.69 21.27 13.46
C PRO A 309 13.70 22.36 13.90
N ALA A 310 14.72 21.98 14.66
CA ALA A 310 15.96 22.75 14.84
C ALA A 310 17.02 22.40 13.79
N ASN A 311 16.95 21.17 13.30
CA ASN A 311 17.82 20.58 12.29
C ASN A 311 16.93 19.85 11.27
N LEU A 312 17.36 19.75 10.01
CA LEU A 312 16.67 19.01 8.94
C LEU A 312 17.68 18.16 8.15
N SER A 313 18.30 17.20 8.83
CA SER A 313 19.31 16.33 8.21
C SER A 313 18.73 15.48 7.07
N VAL A 314 19.41 15.55 5.94
CA VAL A 314 19.20 14.72 4.73
C VAL A 314 20.58 14.16 4.37
N PRO A 315 20.69 12.93 3.82
CA PRO A 315 22.00 12.39 3.45
C PRO A 315 22.71 13.25 2.39
N ASP A 316 23.83 13.85 2.77
CA ASP A 316 24.70 14.63 1.87
C ASP A 316 25.39 13.72 0.84
N LYS A 317 25.50 14.20 -0.39
CA LYS A 317 26.44 13.68 -1.41
C LYS A 317 27.76 14.43 -1.29
N LYS A 318 28.89 13.71 -1.36
CA LYS A 318 30.24 14.32 -1.32
C LYS A 318 30.49 15.31 -2.47
N SER A 319 29.81 15.13 -3.60
CA SER A 319 29.76 16.07 -4.72
C SER A 319 28.42 15.91 -5.44
N GLY A 320 27.98 16.99 -6.11
CA GLY A 320 26.94 16.94 -7.14
C GLY A 320 27.56 17.15 -8.52
N GLU A 321 26.85 16.77 -9.58
CA GLU A 321 27.21 17.13 -10.96
C GLU A 321 26.01 17.74 -11.69
N VAL A 322 26.28 18.67 -12.60
CA VAL A 322 25.28 19.21 -13.54
C VAL A 322 25.50 18.54 -14.89
N ASN A 323 24.58 17.66 -15.28
CA ASN A 323 24.60 16.95 -16.55
C ASN A 323 23.87 17.77 -17.63
N PHE A 324 24.61 18.43 -18.51
CA PHE A 324 24.03 19.27 -19.56
C PHE A 324 23.28 18.47 -20.64
N LEU A 325 23.44 17.14 -20.71
CA LEU A 325 22.66 16.31 -21.63
C LEU A 325 21.16 16.29 -21.29
N GLU A 326 20.79 16.64 -20.05
CA GLU A 326 19.39 16.84 -19.66
C GLU A 326 18.71 17.99 -20.43
N LEU A 327 19.48 18.90 -21.03
CA LEU A 327 18.94 19.94 -21.90
C LEU A 327 18.22 19.38 -23.14
N SER A 328 18.46 18.11 -23.52
CA SER A 328 17.71 17.35 -24.53
C SER A 328 16.19 17.52 -24.41
N LYS A 329 15.69 17.47 -23.17
CA LYS A 329 14.27 17.51 -22.79
C LYS A 329 13.61 18.90 -22.97
N TYR A 330 14.41 19.93 -23.28
CA TYR A 330 13.98 21.32 -23.36
C TYR A 330 14.19 21.90 -24.76
N LYS A 331 13.43 22.92 -25.14
CA LYS A 331 13.53 23.56 -26.48
C LYS A 331 14.94 24.08 -26.83
N ALA A 332 15.81 24.27 -25.84
CA ALA A 332 17.21 24.66 -26.02
C ALA A 332 18.04 23.64 -26.82
N SER A 333 17.76 22.32 -26.69
CA SER A 333 18.56 21.25 -27.33
C SER A 333 18.70 21.36 -28.85
N ARG A 334 17.73 22.01 -29.51
CA ARG A 334 17.74 22.30 -30.96
C ARG A 334 18.96 23.12 -31.42
N ASN A 335 19.53 23.92 -30.51
CA ASN A 335 20.66 24.80 -30.76
C ASN A 335 21.96 24.29 -30.10
N LEU A 336 21.95 23.08 -29.53
CA LEU A 336 23.09 22.51 -28.81
C LEU A 336 23.62 21.26 -29.52
N PHE A 337 24.94 21.14 -29.57
CA PHE A 337 25.64 20.04 -30.23
C PHE A 337 26.57 19.35 -29.25
N VAL A 338 26.71 18.03 -29.39
CA VAL A 338 27.60 17.19 -28.58
C VAL A 338 28.67 16.57 -29.49
N GLU A 339 29.91 16.57 -29.03
CA GLU A 339 31.08 15.96 -29.70
C GLU A 339 31.91 15.15 -28.70
N GLY A 340 32.42 13.98 -29.09
CA GLY A 340 33.18 13.12 -28.17
C GLY A 340 33.43 11.72 -28.73
N LYS A 341 34.23 10.91 -28.01
CA LYS A 341 34.52 9.51 -28.39
C LYS A 341 33.25 8.66 -28.33
N ASP A 342 32.46 8.83 -27.28
CA ASP A 342 31.21 8.10 -27.06
C ASP A 342 30.17 8.46 -28.13
N VAL A 343 30.13 9.73 -28.55
CA VAL A 343 29.26 10.22 -29.64
C VAL A 343 29.64 9.55 -30.97
N ILE A 344 30.92 9.37 -31.26
CA ILE A 344 31.42 8.64 -32.45
C ILE A 344 30.94 7.18 -32.42
N GLU A 345 31.01 6.52 -31.26
CA GLU A 345 30.55 5.14 -31.06
C GLU A 345 29.03 5.00 -31.25
N ILE A 346 28.25 5.95 -30.73
CA ILE A 346 26.79 5.99 -30.89
C ILE A 346 26.41 6.16 -32.37
N ILE A 347 27.04 7.09 -33.11
CA ILE A 347 26.84 7.24 -34.55
C ILE A 347 27.19 5.93 -35.29
N ARG A 348 28.34 5.32 -34.98
CA ARG A 348 28.81 4.05 -35.55
C ARG A 348 27.75 2.96 -35.36
N ASN A 349 27.24 2.80 -34.14
CA ASN A 349 26.26 1.77 -33.79
C ASN A 349 24.89 2.01 -34.43
N LYS A 350 24.42 3.26 -34.54
CA LYS A 350 23.21 3.62 -35.29
C LYS A 350 23.34 3.26 -36.78
N ILE A 351 24.49 3.52 -37.42
CA ILE A 351 24.74 3.16 -38.83
C ILE A 351 24.77 1.63 -39.02
N ILE A 352 25.41 0.88 -38.12
CA ILE A 352 25.45 -0.59 -38.16
C ILE A 352 24.04 -1.18 -38.04
N ASN A 353 23.26 -0.72 -37.05
CA ASN A 353 21.91 -1.25 -36.80
C ASN A 353 20.89 -0.83 -37.87
N GLY A 354 21.04 0.37 -38.47
CA GLY A 354 20.26 0.77 -39.64
C GLY A 354 20.47 -0.16 -40.84
N ARG A 355 21.72 -0.54 -41.13
CA ARG A 355 22.06 -1.45 -42.24
C ARG A 355 21.72 -2.92 -41.98
N ARG A 356 21.62 -3.35 -40.71
CA ARG A 356 21.21 -4.73 -40.33
C ARG A 356 19.78 -5.07 -40.74
N LYS A 357 18.86 -4.09 -40.74
CA LYS A 357 17.42 -4.32 -40.95
C LYS A 357 17.00 -4.60 -42.41
N THR A 358 17.88 -4.42 -43.40
CA THR A 358 17.48 -4.32 -44.82
C THR A 358 18.18 -5.31 -45.76
N SER A 359 18.90 -6.33 -45.26
CA SER A 359 19.76 -7.19 -46.12
C SER A 359 19.44 -8.70 -46.05
N PRO A 360 19.27 -9.37 -47.20
CA PRO A 360 19.24 -10.85 -47.29
C PRO A 360 20.58 -11.55 -46.97
N LEU A 361 21.64 -10.82 -46.63
CA LEU A 361 22.98 -11.37 -46.39
C LEU A 361 23.19 -11.98 -44.98
N ASN A 362 22.16 -11.97 -44.13
CA ASN A 362 22.23 -12.32 -42.70
C ASN A 362 22.20 -13.83 -42.40
N ASP A 363 21.84 -14.71 -43.36
CA ASP A 363 21.86 -16.17 -43.12
C ASP A 363 23.31 -16.69 -42.99
N LYS A 364 23.54 -17.58 -42.03
CA LYS A 364 24.86 -18.16 -41.71
C LYS A 364 25.29 -19.14 -42.78
N ARG A 365 26.60 -19.19 -43.06
CA ARG A 365 27.15 -20.10 -44.09
C ARG A 365 27.56 -21.45 -43.50
N ILE A 366 27.11 -22.54 -44.11
CA ILE A 366 27.54 -23.89 -43.75
C ILE A 366 28.81 -24.24 -44.51
N ILE A 367 29.87 -24.56 -43.77
CA ILE A 367 31.16 -24.99 -44.32
C ILE A 367 31.22 -26.51 -44.20
N LEU A 368 31.16 -27.23 -45.31
CA LEU A 368 31.19 -28.69 -45.33
C LEU A 368 32.63 -29.20 -45.26
N THR A 369 32.88 -30.21 -44.41
CA THR A 369 34.17 -30.92 -44.39
C THR A 369 34.26 -31.92 -45.54
N SER A 370 35.45 -32.43 -45.85
CA SER A 370 35.62 -33.52 -46.82
C SER A 370 34.78 -34.76 -46.49
N SER A 371 34.59 -35.05 -45.19
CA SER A 371 33.68 -36.12 -44.73
C SER A 371 32.21 -35.77 -44.96
N GLY A 372 31.81 -34.52 -44.72
CA GLY A 372 30.44 -34.04 -44.96
C GLY A 372 30.07 -34.02 -46.43
N LEU A 373 30.96 -33.58 -47.32
CA LEU A 373 30.78 -33.59 -48.76
C LEU A 373 30.54 -35.02 -49.29
N ALA A 374 31.41 -35.96 -48.91
CA ALA A 374 31.28 -37.37 -49.28
C ALA A 374 29.98 -37.99 -48.73
N LYS A 375 29.61 -37.69 -47.48
CA LYS A 375 28.37 -38.17 -46.85
C LYS A 375 27.12 -37.61 -47.55
N LEU A 376 27.08 -36.30 -47.84
CA LEU A 376 25.96 -35.62 -48.51
C LEU A 376 25.71 -36.21 -49.91
N LYS A 377 26.76 -36.31 -50.73
CA LYS A 377 26.69 -36.87 -52.08
C LYS A 377 26.27 -38.34 -52.07
N ARG A 378 26.77 -39.12 -51.11
CA ARG A 378 26.34 -40.53 -50.90
C ARG A 378 24.89 -40.65 -50.44
N LEU A 379 24.39 -39.75 -49.58
CA LEU A 379 23.00 -39.75 -49.12
C LEU A 379 22.01 -39.58 -50.29
N ARG A 380 22.24 -38.61 -51.19
CA ARG A 380 21.41 -38.46 -52.39
C ARG A 380 21.48 -39.70 -53.31
N ILE A 381 22.67 -40.27 -53.51
CA ILE A 381 22.86 -41.46 -54.36
C ILE A 381 22.15 -42.68 -53.78
N MET A 382 22.19 -42.91 -52.46
CA MET A 382 21.49 -44.04 -51.81
C MET A 382 19.95 -43.93 -51.86
N LYS A 383 19.41 -42.74 -52.18
CA LYS A 383 17.98 -42.52 -52.46
C LYS A 383 17.65 -42.62 -53.97
N ASN A 384 18.61 -43.01 -54.82
CA ASN A 384 18.52 -43.02 -56.29
C ASN A 384 18.10 -41.67 -56.93
N LEU A 385 18.28 -40.55 -56.22
CA LEU A 385 17.87 -39.23 -56.71
C LEU A 385 18.93 -38.62 -57.64
N SER A 386 18.54 -38.23 -58.85
CA SER A 386 19.40 -37.36 -59.68
C SER A 386 19.51 -35.95 -59.08
N THR A 387 20.51 -35.17 -59.47
CA THR A 387 20.62 -33.76 -59.03
C THR A 387 19.46 -32.89 -59.53
N PHE A 388 18.83 -33.27 -60.65
CA PHE A 388 17.61 -32.64 -61.17
C PHE A 388 16.38 -33.01 -60.32
N THR A 389 16.23 -34.28 -59.94
CA THR A 389 15.14 -34.75 -59.08
C THR A 389 15.21 -34.10 -57.70
N ALA A 390 16.40 -34.08 -57.08
CA ALA A 390 16.62 -33.43 -55.79
C ALA A 390 16.45 -31.88 -55.86
N SER A 391 16.76 -31.27 -57.02
CA SER A 391 16.46 -29.85 -57.29
C SER A 391 14.95 -29.57 -57.28
N LYS A 392 14.13 -30.44 -57.88
CA LYS A 392 12.66 -30.33 -57.85
C LYS A 392 12.08 -30.55 -56.45
N LEU A 393 12.59 -31.52 -55.68
CA LEU A 393 12.10 -31.83 -54.33
C LEU A 393 12.45 -30.77 -53.27
N SER A 394 13.59 -30.09 -53.42
CA SER A 394 14.05 -29.05 -52.46
C SER A 394 13.68 -27.61 -52.86
N GLY A 395 13.16 -27.38 -54.06
CA GLY A 395 12.96 -26.03 -54.61
C GLY A 395 14.26 -25.27 -54.93
N LEU A 396 15.42 -25.92 -54.83
CA LEU A 396 16.73 -25.33 -55.08
C LEU A 396 17.16 -25.53 -56.54
N SER A 397 17.97 -24.63 -57.09
CA SER A 397 18.50 -24.82 -58.45
C SER A 397 19.54 -25.94 -58.51
N GLN A 398 19.46 -26.80 -59.52
CA GLN A 398 20.40 -27.92 -59.74
C GLN A 398 21.88 -27.50 -59.69
N PRO A 399 22.32 -26.35 -60.27
CA PRO A 399 23.70 -25.89 -60.11
C PRO A 399 24.10 -25.59 -58.66
N SER A 400 23.17 -25.11 -57.81
CA SER A 400 23.46 -24.87 -56.39
C SER A 400 23.79 -26.18 -55.68
N ILE A 401 22.97 -27.22 -55.87
CA ILE A 401 23.21 -28.57 -55.32
C ILE A 401 24.56 -29.12 -55.81
N VAL A 402 24.85 -29.00 -57.11
CA VAL A 402 26.12 -29.45 -57.70
C VAL A 402 27.31 -28.67 -57.15
N TYR A 403 27.19 -27.37 -56.87
CA TYR A 403 28.26 -26.59 -56.24
C TYR A 403 28.43 -26.91 -54.75
N TRP A 404 27.38 -27.33 -54.04
CA TRP A 404 27.47 -27.72 -52.63
C TRP A 404 28.07 -29.12 -52.48
N GLU A 405 27.60 -30.12 -53.24
CA GLU A 405 28.12 -31.50 -53.18
C GLU A 405 29.58 -31.63 -53.63
N ASN A 406 30.07 -30.71 -54.45
CA ASN A 406 31.46 -30.66 -54.89
C ASN A 406 32.27 -29.55 -54.20
N GLY A 407 31.79 -28.99 -53.08
CA GLY A 407 32.52 -28.04 -52.23
C GLY A 407 32.82 -26.66 -52.83
N LYS A 408 32.34 -26.36 -54.04
CA LYS A 408 32.61 -25.10 -54.77
C LYS A 408 31.89 -23.88 -54.19
N ARG A 409 30.84 -24.08 -53.37
CA ARG A 409 30.12 -22.98 -52.70
C ARG A 409 29.53 -23.43 -51.38
N ASN A 410 29.72 -22.62 -50.33
CA ASN A 410 29.09 -22.84 -49.03
C ASN A 410 27.59 -22.46 -49.06
N PRO A 411 26.66 -23.38 -48.74
CA PRO A 411 25.24 -23.05 -48.61
C PRO A 411 24.97 -22.09 -47.45
N SER A 412 23.74 -21.58 -47.34
CA SER A 412 23.25 -20.87 -46.16
C SER A 412 22.41 -21.82 -45.28
N LYS A 413 22.33 -21.64 -43.94
CA LYS A 413 21.75 -22.66 -43.04
C LYS A 413 20.33 -23.01 -43.47
N LEU A 414 19.48 -22.02 -43.73
CA LEU A 414 18.08 -22.25 -44.11
C LEU A 414 17.96 -23.18 -45.32
N LYS A 415 18.64 -22.81 -46.43
CA LYS A 415 18.57 -23.58 -47.68
C LYS A 415 19.29 -24.92 -47.63
N PHE A 416 20.25 -25.10 -46.71
CA PHE A 416 20.85 -26.40 -46.48
C PHE A 416 19.95 -27.33 -45.68
N SER A 417 19.22 -26.80 -44.69
CA SER A 417 18.21 -27.56 -43.95
C SER A 417 17.08 -28.02 -44.85
N GLU A 418 16.58 -27.16 -45.74
CA GLU A 418 15.60 -27.51 -46.78
C GLU A 418 16.11 -28.66 -47.68
N TYR A 419 17.38 -28.62 -48.09
CA TYR A 419 17.99 -29.69 -48.89
C TYR A 419 18.11 -31.02 -48.12
N LEU A 420 18.58 -30.99 -46.87
CA LEU A 420 18.72 -32.19 -46.04
C LEU A 420 17.37 -32.87 -45.78
N SER A 421 16.33 -32.09 -45.44
CA SER A 421 14.96 -32.59 -45.29
C SER A 421 14.44 -33.24 -46.58
N SER A 422 14.76 -32.69 -47.75
CA SER A 422 14.37 -33.28 -49.06
C SER A 422 15.06 -34.62 -49.40
N LEU A 423 16.10 -35.00 -48.64
CA LEU A 423 16.78 -36.30 -48.71
C LEU A 423 16.34 -37.26 -47.59
N GLU A 424 15.30 -36.87 -46.81
CA GLU A 424 14.83 -37.56 -45.60
C GLU A 424 15.92 -37.65 -44.50
N VAL A 425 16.78 -36.63 -44.42
CA VAL A 425 17.83 -36.51 -43.41
C VAL A 425 17.45 -35.39 -42.45
N ASN A 426 17.38 -35.69 -41.15
CA ASN A 426 17.19 -34.67 -40.12
C ASN A 426 18.28 -33.59 -40.23
N PRO A 427 17.92 -32.31 -40.49
CA PRO A 427 18.91 -31.27 -40.69
C PRO A 427 19.85 -31.06 -39.51
N ASP A 428 19.31 -31.06 -38.28
CA ASP A 428 20.11 -30.70 -37.12
C ASP A 428 21.10 -31.82 -36.73
N ASP A 429 20.75 -33.11 -36.89
CA ASP A 429 21.71 -34.23 -36.74
C ASP A 429 22.92 -34.13 -37.69
N PHE A 430 22.74 -33.52 -38.87
CA PHE A 430 23.84 -33.29 -39.82
C PHE A 430 24.59 -31.97 -39.54
N LEU A 431 23.88 -30.95 -39.04
CA LEU A 431 24.38 -29.59 -38.83
C LEU A 431 25.12 -29.41 -37.49
N GLU A 432 24.76 -30.17 -36.46
CA GLU A 432 25.45 -30.19 -35.16
C GLU A 432 26.62 -31.18 -35.14
N ASN A 433 26.68 -32.09 -36.11
CA ASN A 433 27.81 -33.02 -36.27
C ASN A 433 29.04 -32.32 -36.86
N GLY A 434 29.91 -31.83 -35.97
CA GLY A 434 31.16 -31.15 -36.31
C GLY A 434 32.16 -31.95 -37.17
N ARG A 435 31.96 -33.26 -37.37
CA ARG A 435 32.73 -34.06 -38.35
C ARG A 435 32.28 -33.80 -39.78
N TYR A 436 31.03 -33.35 -40.00
CA TYR A 436 30.45 -33.13 -41.33
C TYR A 436 30.40 -31.66 -41.74
N CYS A 437 30.13 -30.73 -40.81
CA CYS A 437 30.13 -29.30 -41.16
C CYS A 437 30.44 -28.37 -39.97
N VAL A 438 30.68 -27.09 -40.28
CA VAL A 438 30.80 -26.00 -39.31
C VAL A 438 29.89 -24.85 -39.74
N VAL A 439 29.11 -24.30 -38.80
CA VAL A 439 28.24 -23.14 -39.02
C VAL A 439 29.06 -21.85 -38.89
N GLY A 440 29.47 -21.27 -40.02
CA GLY A 440 30.25 -20.03 -40.09
C GLY A 440 29.43 -18.74 -39.95
N LEU A 441 30.13 -17.61 -40.03
CA LEU A 441 29.53 -16.26 -40.04
C LEU A 441 28.62 -16.03 -41.25
N SER A 442 27.74 -15.03 -41.17
CA SER A 442 26.92 -14.62 -42.30
C SER A 442 27.74 -13.90 -43.38
N SER A 443 27.16 -13.71 -44.56
CA SER A 443 27.77 -12.88 -45.60
C SER A 443 27.83 -11.40 -45.19
N PHE A 444 26.88 -10.94 -44.37
CA PHE A 444 26.84 -9.58 -43.83
C PHE A 444 27.96 -9.30 -42.81
N ASP A 445 28.22 -10.25 -41.89
CA ASP A 445 29.27 -10.07 -40.86
C ASP A 445 30.68 -10.02 -41.46
N ASN A 446 30.95 -10.83 -42.48
CA ASN A 446 32.22 -10.79 -43.21
C ASN A 446 32.39 -9.48 -44.01
N LEU A 447 31.31 -8.98 -44.63
CA LEU A 447 31.32 -7.67 -45.29
C LEU A 447 31.56 -6.53 -44.28
N LEU A 448 30.91 -6.57 -43.12
CA LEU A 448 31.17 -5.63 -42.01
C LEU A 448 32.63 -5.67 -41.56
N LYS A 449 33.21 -6.86 -41.35
CA LYS A 449 34.61 -7.02 -40.95
C LYS A 449 35.57 -6.40 -41.98
N HIS A 450 35.32 -6.62 -43.27
CA HIS A 450 36.15 -6.08 -44.35
C HIS A 450 36.00 -4.55 -44.49
N ILE A 451 34.77 -4.02 -44.41
CA ILE A 451 34.50 -2.58 -44.36
C ILE A 451 35.19 -1.94 -43.15
N TYR A 452 35.14 -2.58 -41.98
CA TYR A 452 35.77 -2.09 -40.75
C TYR A 452 37.30 -2.05 -40.86
N GLN A 453 37.91 -3.09 -41.43
CA GLN A 453 39.36 -3.16 -41.61
C GLN A 453 39.90 -2.18 -42.67
N ASN A 454 39.11 -1.90 -43.73
CA ASN A 454 39.58 -1.06 -44.84
C ASN A 454 39.20 0.42 -44.71
N GLN A 455 37.97 0.76 -44.29
CA GLN A 455 37.54 2.18 -44.26
C GLN A 455 38.10 2.97 -43.07
N PHE A 456 38.38 2.32 -41.93
CA PHE A 456 38.77 3.02 -40.71
C PHE A 456 40.26 3.32 -40.59
N LYS A 457 41.11 2.89 -41.54
CA LYS A 457 42.53 3.28 -41.59
C LYS A 457 42.76 4.74 -42.00
N ASN A 458 41.93 5.29 -42.89
CA ASN A 458 42.23 6.56 -43.59
C ASN A 458 41.31 7.74 -43.20
N TYR A 459 40.54 7.64 -42.10
CA TYR A 459 39.52 8.64 -41.75
C TYR A 459 40.01 9.77 -40.83
N SER A 460 40.94 10.59 -41.34
CA SER A 460 41.41 11.82 -40.66
C SER A 460 40.30 12.86 -40.40
N ASN A 461 39.15 12.76 -41.09
CA ASN A 461 38.01 13.66 -40.95
C ASN A 461 37.04 13.34 -39.79
N LEU A 462 37.30 12.30 -38.98
CA LEU A 462 36.42 11.91 -37.86
C LEU A 462 36.44 12.90 -36.67
N SER A 463 37.33 13.89 -36.68
CA SER A 463 37.42 15.06 -35.76
C SER A 463 36.22 16.04 -35.83
N ARG A 464 35.21 15.76 -36.66
CA ARG A 464 33.99 16.56 -36.82
C ARG A 464 32.69 15.79 -36.52
N ALA A 465 32.76 14.60 -35.93
CA ALA A 465 31.58 13.84 -35.53
C ALA A 465 30.80 14.55 -34.42
N THR A 466 29.71 15.21 -34.80
CA THR A 466 28.88 16.06 -33.94
C THR A 466 27.41 15.71 -34.15
N VAL A 467 26.62 15.71 -33.07
CA VAL A 467 25.18 15.37 -33.10
C VAL A 467 24.41 16.46 -32.37
N LYS A 468 23.21 16.85 -32.83
CA LYS A 468 22.39 17.79 -32.04
C LYS A 468 21.87 17.07 -30.79
N LEU A 469 21.79 17.78 -29.67
CA LEU A 469 21.33 17.19 -28.42
C LEU A 469 19.87 16.67 -28.49
N ASN A 470 19.07 17.15 -29.43
CA ASN A 470 17.71 16.66 -29.70
C ASN A 470 17.62 15.43 -30.65
N GLU A 471 18.76 14.91 -31.12
CA GLU A 471 18.86 13.75 -32.03
C GLU A 471 19.40 12.49 -31.31
N LEU A 472 19.63 12.60 -29.99
CA LEU A 472 20.02 11.54 -29.07
C LEU A 472 18.77 11.03 -28.31
N SER A 473 18.62 9.72 -28.16
CA SER A 473 17.62 9.11 -27.26
C SER A 473 18.10 9.16 -25.81
N GLU A 474 17.22 8.85 -24.84
CA GLU A 474 17.66 8.70 -23.44
C GLU A 474 18.69 7.56 -23.30
N GLU A 475 18.62 6.52 -24.13
CA GLU A 475 19.59 5.42 -24.15
C GLU A 475 20.96 5.89 -24.64
N ASP A 476 21.01 6.70 -25.71
CA ASP A 476 22.24 7.33 -26.17
C ASP A 476 22.86 8.23 -25.08
N ILE A 477 22.03 9.02 -24.38
CA ILE A 477 22.45 9.94 -23.32
C ILE A 477 23.05 9.17 -22.13
N HIS A 478 22.54 7.99 -21.80
CA HIS A 478 23.10 7.13 -20.75
C HIS A 478 24.47 6.52 -21.12
N LEU A 479 24.82 6.44 -22.41
CA LEU A 479 26.11 5.94 -22.88
C LEU A 479 27.21 7.02 -22.90
N ILE A 480 26.85 8.31 -22.90
CA ILE A 480 27.82 9.41 -23.02
C ILE A 480 28.38 9.81 -21.64
N ASN A 481 29.71 9.72 -21.51
CA ASN A 481 30.47 10.06 -20.31
C ASN A 481 31.68 10.97 -20.62
N ASP A 482 32.45 10.72 -21.69
CA ASP A 482 33.57 11.56 -22.16
C ASP A 482 33.19 12.30 -23.46
N ALA A 483 32.59 13.48 -23.30
CA ALA A 483 32.17 14.35 -24.38
C ALA A 483 32.12 15.83 -24.00
N PHE A 484 32.06 16.69 -25.01
CA PHE A 484 31.88 18.13 -24.90
C PHE A 484 30.55 18.55 -25.54
N ILE A 485 29.96 19.61 -25.01
CA ILE A 485 28.73 20.25 -25.48
C ILE A 485 28.98 21.74 -25.79
N TYR A 486 28.39 22.24 -26.88
CA TYR A 486 28.52 23.64 -27.29
C TYR A 486 27.23 24.16 -27.97
N GLY A 487 27.09 25.50 -28.00
CA GLY A 487 25.98 26.18 -28.66
C GLY A 487 26.26 26.50 -30.13
N SER A 488 25.22 26.46 -30.96
CA SER A 488 25.30 26.63 -32.43
C SER A 488 26.07 27.87 -32.91
N LYS A 489 25.97 29.00 -32.18
CA LYS A 489 26.65 30.25 -32.51
C LYS A 489 28.18 30.22 -32.29
N ASN A 490 28.72 29.35 -31.42
CA ASN A 490 30.15 29.34 -31.10
C ASN A 490 30.63 27.98 -30.56
N ARG A 491 31.32 27.20 -31.41
CA ARG A 491 31.93 25.90 -31.07
C ARG A 491 33.21 26.00 -30.21
N ARG A 492 33.84 27.18 -30.08
CA ARG A 492 35.05 27.35 -29.25
C ARG A 492 34.71 27.32 -27.75
N ASN A 493 33.58 27.90 -27.35
CA ASN A 493 33.13 27.97 -25.95
C ASN A 493 32.45 26.67 -25.49
N LYS A 494 33.09 25.52 -25.71
CA LYS A 494 32.56 24.19 -25.38
C LYS A 494 32.84 23.80 -23.92
N LEU A 495 31.88 23.14 -23.27
CA LEU A 495 32.00 22.63 -21.91
C LEU A 495 32.03 21.10 -21.91
N PRO A 496 32.64 20.43 -20.92
CA PRO A 496 32.38 19.02 -20.66
C PRO A 496 30.87 18.77 -20.46
N VAL A 497 30.34 17.62 -20.89
CA VAL A 497 28.89 17.31 -20.77
C VAL A 497 28.39 17.22 -19.32
N LYS A 498 29.28 16.96 -18.37
CA LYS A 498 29.03 16.94 -16.93
C LYS A 498 30.05 17.86 -16.25
N ILE A 499 29.60 18.78 -15.40
CA ILE A 499 30.49 19.60 -14.57
C ILE A 499 30.18 19.33 -13.07
N PRO A 500 31.19 19.01 -12.25
CA PRO A 500 31.00 18.85 -10.80
C PRO A 500 30.70 20.19 -10.14
N VAL A 501 29.80 20.21 -9.16
CA VAL A 501 29.56 21.37 -8.31
C VAL A 501 30.63 21.41 -7.22
N ASP A 502 31.81 21.91 -7.58
CA ASP A 502 32.91 22.19 -6.67
C ASP A 502 32.73 23.52 -5.93
N ILE A 503 33.75 23.94 -5.16
CA ILE A 503 33.73 25.20 -4.41
C ILE A 503 33.55 26.41 -5.34
N LYS A 504 34.24 26.46 -6.49
CA LYS A 504 34.19 27.58 -7.43
C LYS A 504 32.81 27.66 -8.09
N PHE A 505 32.28 26.55 -8.56
CA PHE A 505 30.96 26.51 -9.18
C PHE A 505 29.86 26.80 -8.15
N SER A 506 29.93 26.24 -6.94
CA SER A 506 28.99 26.52 -5.85
C SER A 506 28.91 28.01 -5.52
N ARG A 507 30.05 28.72 -5.54
CA ARG A 507 30.10 30.18 -5.40
C ARG A 507 29.40 30.90 -6.56
N VAL A 508 29.70 30.55 -7.82
CA VAL A 508 29.03 31.14 -8.99
C VAL A 508 27.51 30.91 -8.96
N LEU A 509 27.04 29.76 -8.47
CA LEU A 509 25.61 29.49 -8.26
C LEU A 509 25.00 30.42 -7.19
N GLY A 510 25.73 30.71 -6.10
CA GLY A 510 25.32 31.66 -5.07
C GLY A 510 25.32 33.12 -5.56
N TYR A 511 26.37 33.55 -6.26
CA TYR A 511 26.44 34.88 -6.88
C TYR A 511 25.33 35.11 -7.90
N TYR A 512 24.99 34.09 -8.69
CA TYR A 512 23.90 34.21 -9.67
C TYR A 512 22.54 34.32 -8.99
N LEU A 513 22.36 33.63 -7.87
CA LEU A 513 21.13 33.74 -7.07
C LEU A 513 20.95 35.15 -6.50
N ALA A 514 22.02 35.84 -6.13
CA ALA A 514 22.00 37.25 -5.73
C ALA A 514 21.89 38.16 -6.96
N GLU A 515 23.02 38.54 -7.54
CA GLU A 515 23.14 39.61 -8.54
C GLU A 515 22.93 39.17 -9.99
N GLY A 516 22.66 37.87 -10.20
CA GLY A 516 22.60 37.27 -11.53
C GLY A 516 21.28 37.46 -12.30
N ASP A 517 21.39 37.65 -13.61
CA ASP A 517 20.29 37.54 -14.59
C ASP A 517 20.76 36.86 -15.90
N ILE A 518 19.82 36.51 -16.79
CA ILE A 518 20.13 36.01 -18.13
C ILE A 518 19.49 36.95 -19.17
N ASN A 519 20.31 37.50 -20.06
CA ASN A 519 19.86 38.40 -21.11
C ASN A 519 19.11 37.66 -22.24
N GLN A 520 18.60 38.43 -23.21
CA GLN A 520 17.84 37.87 -24.34
C GLN A 520 18.69 36.94 -25.23
N ASP A 521 20.00 37.20 -25.33
CA ASP A 521 20.97 36.42 -26.11
C ASP A 521 21.48 35.14 -25.45
N TYR A 522 21.01 34.81 -24.24
CA TYR A 522 21.49 33.67 -23.42
C TYR A 522 22.93 33.81 -22.93
N HIS A 523 23.31 35.02 -22.52
CA HIS A 523 24.48 35.29 -21.69
C HIS A 523 24.02 35.44 -20.23
N ILE A 524 24.80 34.87 -19.30
CA ILE A 524 24.61 35.16 -17.87
C ILE A 524 25.26 36.52 -17.58
N ARG A 525 24.60 37.37 -16.79
CA ARG A 525 25.13 38.65 -16.33
C ARG A 525 25.05 38.74 -14.81
N PHE A 526 25.92 39.55 -14.22
CA PHE A 526 25.91 39.94 -12.80
C PHE A 526 25.98 41.47 -12.74
N SER A 527 25.12 42.09 -11.92
CA SER A 527 25.09 43.54 -11.72
C SER A 527 25.68 43.88 -10.35
N LEU A 528 26.92 44.35 -10.32
CA LEU A 528 27.74 44.50 -9.13
C LEU A 528 27.94 45.98 -8.75
N GLY A 529 28.48 46.24 -7.57
CA GLY A 529 28.94 47.58 -7.18
C GLY A 529 30.12 48.10 -8.03
N LEU A 530 30.66 49.27 -7.68
CA LEU A 530 31.86 49.79 -8.35
C LEU A 530 33.12 49.04 -7.88
N PRO A 531 34.08 48.76 -8.79
CA PRO A 531 35.32 48.07 -8.44
C PRO A 531 36.13 48.92 -7.44
N GLY A 532 36.81 48.23 -6.52
CA GLY A 532 37.55 48.85 -5.42
C GLY A 532 36.69 49.27 -4.21
N TYR A 533 35.34 49.23 -4.28
CA TYR A 533 34.49 49.49 -3.12
C TYR A 533 34.02 48.19 -2.45
N GLY A 534 34.26 48.08 -1.14
CA GLY A 534 33.75 46.96 -0.34
C GLY A 534 34.41 45.61 -0.63
N HIS A 535 33.64 44.66 -1.15
CA HIS A 535 34.05 43.27 -1.42
C HIS A 535 33.80 42.83 -2.88
N GLU A 536 33.34 43.74 -3.75
CA GLU A 536 32.86 43.45 -5.11
C GLU A 536 33.95 42.79 -5.97
N GLN A 537 35.21 43.20 -5.79
CA GLN A 537 36.35 42.63 -6.49
C GLN A 537 36.50 41.11 -6.24
N ILE A 538 36.20 40.64 -5.02
CA ILE A 538 36.25 39.21 -4.67
C ILE A 538 35.22 38.42 -5.49
N ILE A 539 34.05 39.02 -5.74
CA ILE A 539 32.98 38.41 -6.56
C ILE A 539 33.43 38.32 -8.02
N ILE A 540 34.01 39.40 -8.55
CA ILE A 540 34.52 39.49 -9.92
C ILE A 540 35.65 38.48 -10.14
N ASP A 541 36.61 38.41 -9.22
CA ASP A 541 37.78 37.54 -9.32
C ASP A 541 37.39 36.06 -9.22
N GLU A 542 36.52 35.67 -8.28
CA GLU A 542 36.05 34.28 -8.15
C GLU A 542 35.19 33.82 -9.34
N ILE A 543 34.42 34.72 -9.98
CA ILE A 543 33.70 34.42 -11.22
C ILE A 543 34.66 34.28 -12.40
N LYS A 544 35.64 35.19 -12.55
CA LYS A 544 36.67 35.11 -13.59
C LYS A 544 37.54 33.85 -13.44
N GLU A 545 37.88 33.47 -12.21
CA GLU A 545 38.59 32.22 -11.90
C GLU A 545 37.80 30.98 -12.36
N PHE A 546 36.49 30.91 -12.06
CA PHE A 546 35.63 29.84 -12.57
C PHE A 546 35.58 29.82 -14.11
N CYS A 547 35.49 30.99 -14.75
CA CYS A 547 35.47 31.08 -16.21
C CYS A 547 36.78 30.59 -16.84
N GLN A 548 37.94 30.99 -16.29
CA GLN A 548 39.26 30.51 -16.71
C GLN A 548 39.39 28.99 -16.55
N ASN A 549 38.94 28.43 -15.43
CA ASN A 549 38.94 27.00 -15.12
C ASN A 549 38.29 26.13 -16.22
N TYR A 550 37.30 26.68 -16.95
CA TYR A 550 36.53 25.98 -17.98
C TYR A 550 36.71 26.57 -19.40
N GLY A 551 37.67 27.46 -19.61
CA GLY A 551 37.91 28.09 -20.92
C GLY A 551 36.73 28.95 -21.42
N ILE A 552 35.98 29.55 -20.50
CA ILE A 552 34.81 30.37 -20.79
C ILE A 552 35.21 31.84 -20.90
N ASN A 553 34.75 32.53 -21.94
CA ASN A 553 34.92 33.99 -22.04
C ASN A 553 34.03 34.70 -21.00
N SER A 554 34.63 35.64 -20.27
CA SER A 554 33.92 36.57 -19.38
C SER A 554 34.36 38.01 -19.68
N ASN A 555 33.41 38.93 -19.76
CA ASN A 555 33.64 40.34 -20.11
C ASN A 555 33.01 41.25 -19.06
N ASP A 556 33.66 42.37 -18.70
CA ASP A 556 33.11 43.33 -17.74
C ASP A 556 33.32 44.79 -18.13
N TYR A 557 32.35 45.64 -17.75
CA TYR A 557 32.37 47.08 -18.00
C TYR A 557 31.60 47.85 -16.91
N VAL A 558 31.93 49.14 -16.74
CA VAL A 558 31.23 50.03 -15.79
C VAL A 558 30.12 50.80 -16.52
N HIS A 559 28.87 50.62 -16.08
CA HIS A 559 27.70 51.29 -16.65
C HIS A 559 27.58 52.72 -16.12
N LYS A 560 28.24 53.67 -16.78
CA LYS A 560 28.40 55.09 -16.37
C LYS A 560 27.13 55.73 -15.81
N THR A 561 25.97 55.53 -16.43
CA THR A 561 24.68 56.15 -16.03
C THR A 561 24.02 55.55 -14.79
N LEU A 562 24.46 54.36 -14.35
CA LEU A 562 23.87 53.63 -13.23
C LEU A 562 24.81 53.50 -12.01
N GLY A 563 26.13 53.69 -12.20
CA GLY A 563 27.10 53.56 -11.11
C GLY A 563 27.36 52.12 -10.68
N HIS A 564 27.20 51.16 -11.60
CA HIS A 564 27.35 49.71 -11.36
C HIS A 564 28.33 49.09 -12.38
N GLN A 565 29.02 48.02 -11.98
CA GLN A 565 29.80 47.18 -12.89
C GLN A 565 28.96 45.99 -13.37
N VAL A 566 28.99 45.69 -14.66
CA VAL A 566 28.30 44.54 -15.25
C VAL A 566 29.34 43.55 -15.73
N LEU A 567 29.29 42.33 -15.21
CA LEU A 567 30.12 41.18 -15.62
C LEU A 567 29.24 40.17 -16.37
N THR A 568 29.67 39.70 -17.54
CA THR A 568 28.98 38.69 -18.34
C THR A 568 29.79 37.41 -18.48
N ILE A 569 29.09 36.27 -18.55
CA ILE A 569 29.66 34.96 -18.89
C ILE A 569 29.03 34.51 -20.21
N ASP A 570 29.87 34.37 -21.23
CA ASP A 570 29.43 34.22 -22.62
C ASP A 570 29.35 32.73 -23.00
N ASN A 571 28.48 32.00 -22.30
CA ASN A 571 28.23 30.58 -22.54
C ASN A 571 26.72 30.22 -22.54
N SER A 572 26.20 29.93 -23.74
CA SER A 572 24.78 29.59 -23.95
C SER A 572 24.38 28.21 -23.43
N VAL A 573 25.32 27.26 -23.26
CA VAL A 573 25.04 25.97 -22.58
C VAL A 573 24.81 26.23 -21.10
N LEU A 574 25.69 27.02 -20.46
CA LEU A 574 25.60 27.34 -19.04
C LEU A 574 24.33 28.16 -18.73
N ALA A 575 24.01 29.17 -19.54
CA ALA A 575 22.77 29.93 -19.43
C ALA A 575 21.52 29.05 -19.64
N ALA A 576 21.55 28.10 -20.59
CA ALA A 576 20.47 27.13 -20.75
C ALA A 576 20.34 26.19 -19.54
N ALA A 577 21.45 25.76 -18.92
CA ALA A 577 21.43 24.94 -17.72
C ALA A 577 20.88 25.69 -16.49
N PHE A 578 21.29 26.94 -16.29
CA PHE A 578 20.80 27.81 -15.21
C PHE A 578 19.28 28.02 -15.31
N LYS A 579 18.78 28.18 -16.54
CA LYS A 579 17.37 28.41 -16.85
C LYS A 579 16.49 27.15 -16.80
N ASN A 580 16.99 25.99 -17.22
CA ASN A 580 16.17 24.78 -17.44
C ASN A 580 16.50 23.59 -16.53
N ILE A 581 17.74 23.41 -16.07
CA ILE A 581 18.13 22.31 -15.16
C ILE A 581 18.11 22.81 -13.70
N LEU A 582 18.82 23.90 -13.43
CA LEU A 582 18.98 24.45 -12.07
C LEU A 582 17.74 25.25 -11.62
N LEU A 583 16.88 25.64 -12.56
CA LEU A 583 15.55 26.24 -12.33
C LEU A 583 15.57 27.46 -11.38
N PHE A 584 16.60 28.29 -11.51
CA PHE A 584 16.84 29.47 -10.66
C PHE A 584 15.72 30.52 -10.61
N GLY A 585 14.70 30.45 -11.48
CA GLY A 585 13.66 31.48 -11.65
C GLY A 585 13.92 32.42 -12.83
N LYS A 586 12.89 33.15 -13.28
CA LYS A 586 12.98 34.06 -14.45
C LYS A 586 13.34 35.51 -14.11
N ASN A 587 13.11 35.92 -12.86
CA ASN A 587 13.30 37.29 -12.37
C ASN A 587 13.48 37.25 -10.84
N ALA A 588 13.86 38.39 -10.25
CA ALA A 588 14.19 38.52 -8.82
C ALA A 588 13.09 38.05 -7.84
N ARG A 589 11.81 38.05 -8.24
CA ARG A 589 10.68 37.57 -7.40
C ARG A 589 10.35 36.10 -7.62
N GLU A 590 10.78 35.53 -8.75
CA GLU A 590 10.68 34.10 -9.06
C GLU A 590 11.93 33.32 -8.62
N LYS A 591 12.96 33.97 -8.07
CA LYS A 591 14.22 33.29 -7.73
C LYS A 591 14.03 32.16 -6.70
N ARG A 592 14.76 31.05 -6.87
CA ARG A 592 14.75 29.83 -6.04
C ARG A 592 16.15 29.25 -5.87
N VAL A 593 16.42 28.56 -4.76
CA VAL A 593 17.64 27.76 -4.60
C VAL A 593 17.54 26.50 -5.49
N PRO A 594 18.55 26.20 -6.33
CA PRO A 594 18.55 24.97 -7.14
C PRO A 594 18.52 23.70 -6.27
N ARG A 595 17.73 22.70 -6.68
CA ARG A 595 17.52 21.44 -5.92
C ARG A 595 18.82 20.73 -5.54
N ILE A 596 19.79 20.74 -6.45
CA ILE A 596 21.11 20.13 -6.27
C ILE A 596 21.82 20.62 -4.99
N ILE A 597 21.67 21.90 -4.62
CA ILE A 597 22.33 22.52 -3.45
C ILE A 597 21.95 21.81 -2.15
N TYR A 598 20.67 21.44 -1.98
CA TYR A 598 20.20 20.72 -0.78
C TYR A 598 20.83 19.33 -0.62
N SER A 599 21.41 18.77 -1.69
CA SER A 599 22.08 17.46 -1.71
C SER A 599 23.61 17.52 -1.63
N LEU A 600 24.23 18.70 -1.70
CA LEU A 600 25.69 18.86 -1.56
C LEU A 600 26.13 18.68 -0.09
N SER A 601 27.45 18.57 0.13
CA SER A 601 28.03 18.59 1.48
C SER A 601 27.81 19.93 2.21
N GLU A 602 27.83 19.90 3.54
CA GLU A 602 27.84 21.09 4.41
C GLU A 602 28.84 22.17 3.94
N ASP A 603 30.09 21.81 3.58
CA ASP A 603 31.09 22.77 3.09
C ASP A 603 30.65 23.49 1.80
N LEU A 604 30.12 22.74 0.82
CA LEU A 604 29.66 23.30 -0.45
C LEU A 604 28.40 24.17 -0.28
N LYS A 605 27.51 23.80 0.67
CA LYS A 605 26.35 24.60 1.10
C LYS A 605 26.78 25.90 1.78
N LEU A 606 27.83 25.87 2.61
CA LEU A 606 28.41 27.06 3.24
C LEU A 606 29.07 27.99 2.23
N GLU A 607 29.76 27.47 1.21
CA GLU A 607 30.37 28.30 0.15
C GLU A 607 29.32 28.91 -0.81
N PHE A 608 28.21 28.20 -1.09
CA PHE A 608 27.04 28.77 -1.76
C PHE A 608 26.43 29.93 -0.96
N LEU A 609 26.21 29.72 0.34
CA LEU A 609 25.69 30.75 1.24
C LEU A 609 26.67 31.93 1.40
N ARG A 610 27.98 31.70 1.40
CA ARG A 610 29.01 32.76 1.38
C ARG A 610 28.84 33.65 0.15
N ALA A 611 28.76 33.06 -1.04
CA ALA A 611 28.63 33.82 -2.28
C ALA A 611 27.31 34.59 -2.33
N TYR A 612 26.20 33.97 -1.96
CA TYR A 612 24.91 34.68 -1.87
C TYR A 612 24.92 35.80 -0.81
N PHE A 613 25.65 35.63 0.31
CA PHE A 613 25.81 36.66 1.34
C PHE A 613 26.74 37.82 0.93
N LEU A 614 27.60 37.63 -0.07
CA LEU A 614 28.45 38.71 -0.57
C LEU A 614 27.70 39.63 -1.54
N GLY A 615 26.69 39.15 -2.27
CA GLY A 615 25.74 40.02 -2.98
C GLY A 615 24.61 40.53 -2.08
N ASP A 616 23.57 39.72 -1.89
CA ASP A 616 22.30 40.09 -1.24
C ASP A 616 22.37 40.19 0.32
N GLY A 617 23.58 40.13 0.89
CA GLY A 617 23.80 40.07 2.34
C GLY A 617 23.89 41.43 3.04
N SER A 618 23.86 41.39 4.38
CA SER A 618 23.96 42.59 5.21
C SER A 618 24.34 42.25 6.66
N LEU A 619 25.00 43.18 7.34
CA LEU A 619 25.39 43.06 8.75
C LEU A 619 24.79 44.18 9.62
N SER A 620 24.53 43.83 10.87
CA SER A 620 24.34 44.76 11.99
C SER A 620 25.39 44.46 13.08
N LYS A 621 25.35 45.21 14.20
CA LYS A 621 26.23 44.97 15.35
C LYS A 621 26.07 43.57 15.96
N ASP A 622 24.86 43.01 15.93
CA ASP A 622 24.50 41.77 16.64
C ASP A 622 23.94 40.68 15.69
N SER A 623 23.93 40.89 14.38
CA SER A 623 23.29 39.97 13.42
C SER A 623 23.86 40.04 12.01
N ILE A 624 23.74 38.93 11.27
CA ILE A 624 23.79 38.92 9.81
C ILE A 624 22.38 38.75 9.24
N ALA A 625 22.17 39.19 8.00
CA ALA A 625 20.90 39.00 7.33
C ALA A 625 21.05 38.88 5.81
N PHE A 626 20.45 37.84 5.25
CA PHE A 626 20.25 37.68 3.81
C PHE A 626 18.99 38.45 3.41
N ASN A 627 19.04 39.29 2.38
CA ASN A 627 17.89 40.00 1.83
C ASN A 627 17.42 39.29 0.55
N THR A 628 16.16 39.49 0.13
CA THR A 628 15.68 39.07 -1.19
C THR A 628 14.35 39.74 -1.55
N SER A 629 13.96 39.71 -2.83
CA SER A 629 12.60 40.06 -3.30
C SER A 629 11.73 38.85 -3.67
N SER A 630 12.23 37.63 -3.50
CA SER A 630 11.46 36.38 -3.66
C SER A 630 11.07 35.80 -2.30
N GLU A 631 9.77 35.69 -2.06
CA GLU A 631 9.21 35.02 -0.88
C GLU A 631 9.72 33.57 -0.75
N TRP A 632 9.71 32.85 -1.87
CA TRP A 632 10.12 31.44 -1.90
C TRP A 632 11.65 31.27 -1.79
N LEU A 633 12.44 32.27 -2.17
CA LEU A 633 13.87 32.27 -1.88
C LEU A 633 14.14 32.47 -0.38
N ALA A 634 13.37 33.31 0.31
CA ALA A 634 13.48 33.43 1.76
C ALA A 634 13.10 32.12 2.48
N TYR A 635 12.13 31.37 1.96
CA TYR A 635 11.79 30.03 2.46
C TYR A 635 12.89 28.99 2.11
N ASP A 636 13.43 29.01 0.90
CA ASP A 636 14.53 28.12 0.49
C ASP A 636 15.79 28.34 1.35
N LEU A 637 16.27 29.58 1.46
CA LEU A 637 17.44 29.93 2.28
C LEU A 637 17.23 29.51 3.73
N ARG A 638 16.01 29.65 4.25
CA ARG A 638 15.65 29.19 5.59
C ARG A 638 15.73 27.68 5.75
N TYR A 639 15.22 26.91 4.78
CA TYR A 639 15.30 25.45 4.81
C TYR A 639 16.74 24.95 4.59
N LEU A 640 17.55 25.63 3.78
CA LEU A 640 18.97 25.34 3.59
C LEU A 640 19.77 25.60 4.88
N LEU A 641 19.55 26.73 5.54
CA LEU A 641 20.14 27.02 6.86
C LEU A 641 19.70 25.98 7.91
N LEU A 642 18.46 25.50 7.83
CA LEU A 642 17.93 24.46 8.72
C LEU A 642 18.60 23.09 8.52
N GLN A 643 19.03 22.73 7.30
CA GLN A 643 19.89 21.55 7.09
C GLN A 643 21.25 21.67 7.78
N LEU A 644 21.75 22.89 7.97
CA LEU A 644 23.00 23.19 8.68
C LEU A 644 22.79 23.36 10.20
N GLY A 645 21.59 23.10 10.73
CA GLY A 645 21.22 23.33 12.13
C GLY A 645 21.18 24.81 12.53
N VAL A 646 21.11 25.74 11.56
CA VAL A 646 21.10 27.18 11.80
C VAL A 646 19.67 27.70 11.88
N ILE A 647 19.27 28.10 13.10
CA ILE A 647 17.96 28.70 13.34
C ILE A 647 17.99 30.18 12.92
N SER A 648 17.25 30.51 11.87
CA SER A 648 17.05 31.87 11.36
C SER A 648 15.62 32.38 11.60
N SER A 649 15.49 33.70 11.71
CA SER A 649 14.20 34.39 11.67
C SER A 649 13.92 34.98 10.29
N VAL A 650 12.64 35.09 9.91
CA VAL A 650 12.24 35.74 8.65
C VAL A 650 11.32 36.92 8.96
N SER A 651 11.62 38.07 8.36
CA SER A 651 10.77 39.27 8.39
C SER A 651 10.44 39.72 6.97
N LYS A 652 9.16 40.04 6.73
CA LYS A 652 8.69 40.76 5.55
C LYS A 652 8.88 42.26 5.79
N ILE A 653 9.39 42.99 4.80
CA ILE A 653 9.52 44.44 4.79
C ILE A 653 8.61 44.98 3.69
N GLU A 654 7.68 45.84 4.08
CA GLU A 654 6.79 46.54 3.14
C GLU A 654 7.36 47.93 2.85
N LYS A 655 7.33 48.35 1.58
CA LYS A 655 7.83 49.67 1.18
C LYS A 655 6.73 50.72 1.39
N PRO A 656 7.08 51.96 1.81
CA PRO A 656 6.11 53.07 1.87
C PRO A 656 5.44 53.33 0.53
N SER A 657 4.13 53.60 0.56
CA SER A 657 3.33 54.00 -0.60
C SER A 657 3.97 55.18 -1.35
N GLY A 658 4.05 55.06 -2.68
CA GLY A 658 4.67 56.06 -3.56
C GLY A 658 6.11 55.73 -3.98
N LYS A 659 6.83 54.82 -3.30
CA LYS A 659 8.14 54.33 -3.76
C LYS A 659 8.00 53.00 -4.50
N GLY A 660 8.43 52.97 -5.76
CA GLY A 660 8.29 51.81 -6.64
C GLY A 660 8.87 50.50 -6.08
N GLY A 661 8.07 49.44 -6.16
CA GLY A 661 8.47 48.06 -5.87
C GLY A 661 7.64 47.38 -4.78
N GLY A 662 7.32 46.11 -5.01
CA GLY A 662 6.67 45.25 -4.01
C GLY A 662 7.55 44.93 -2.80
N PRO A 663 7.03 44.14 -1.84
CA PRO A 663 7.73 43.81 -0.60
C PRO A 663 9.04 43.06 -0.82
N SER A 664 9.89 43.08 0.20
CA SER A 664 11.10 42.27 0.32
C SER A 664 11.07 41.42 1.58
N TRP A 665 11.94 40.41 1.63
CA TRP A 665 12.09 39.50 2.76
C TRP A 665 13.53 39.54 3.25
N ARG A 666 13.70 39.30 4.55
CA ARG A 666 15.00 39.27 5.20
C ARG A 666 15.10 38.07 6.12
N VAL A 667 16.10 37.21 5.90
CA VAL A 667 16.41 36.02 6.69
C VAL A 667 17.56 36.38 7.64
N ILE A 668 17.26 36.58 8.91
CA ILE A 668 18.18 37.13 9.93
C ILE A 668 18.72 36.00 10.82
N ILE A 669 20.02 36.05 11.12
CA ILE A 669 20.69 35.21 12.11
C ILE A 669 21.35 36.14 13.14
N SER A 670 20.97 35.99 14.41
CA SER A 670 21.43 36.83 15.52
C SER A 670 21.83 36.05 16.78
N GLY A 671 21.90 34.72 16.69
CA GLY A 671 22.34 33.87 17.79
C GLY A 671 23.86 33.66 17.74
N SER A 672 24.54 33.78 18.88
CA SER A 672 26.00 33.74 18.97
C SER A 672 26.61 32.41 18.50
N TYR A 673 25.90 31.29 18.68
CA TYR A 673 26.33 29.98 18.16
C TYR A 673 26.25 29.92 16.62
N GLU A 674 25.12 30.32 16.03
CA GLU A 674 24.94 30.28 14.57
C GLU A 674 25.85 31.29 13.87
N LEU A 675 26.07 32.47 14.46
CA LEU A 675 27.05 33.44 13.97
C LEU A 675 28.48 32.88 14.02
N LYS A 676 28.83 32.09 15.03
CA LYS A 676 30.13 31.39 15.08
C LYS A 676 30.21 30.26 14.05
N LYS A 677 29.16 29.46 13.88
CA LYS A 677 29.11 28.39 12.85
C LYS A 677 29.22 28.98 11.43
N LEU A 678 28.49 30.07 11.15
CA LEU A 678 28.52 30.77 9.87
C LEU A 678 29.72 31.73 9.69
N LYS A 679 30.77 31.67 10.53
CA LYS A 679 31.94 32.56 10.43
C LYS A 679 32.53 32.62 9.01
N ASN A 680 32.58 31.49 8.31
CA ASN A 680 33.09 31.43 6.94
C ASN A 680 32.20 32.14 5.90
N VAL A 681 30.90 32.25 6.13
CA VAL A 681 29.93 32.94 5.27
C VAL A 681 30.11 34.45 5.33
N TRP A 682 30.22 35.03 6.54
CA TRP A 682 30.21 36.49 6.72
C TRP A 682 31.59 37.14 6.88
N LYS A 683 32.66 36.39 7.19
CA LYS A 683 34.01 36.98 7.41
C LYS A 683 34.52 37.82 6.24
N SER A 684 34.24 37.39 5.01
CA SER A 684 34.72 38.02 3.76
C SER A 684 33.97 39.32 3.40
N HIS A 685 32.83 39.59 4.04
CA HIS A 685 32.05 40.79 3.74
C HIS A 685 32.74 42.03 4.32
N HIS A 686 32.93 43.10 3.55
CA HIS A 686 33.72 44.28 3.94
C HIS A 686 33.39 44.89 5.32
N ARG A 687 32.11 44.90 5.71
CA ARG A 687 31.66 45.35 7.05
C ARG A 687 31.80 44.32 8.19
N SER A 688 32.44 43.17 8.00
CA SER A 688 32.49 42.08 9.00
C SER A 688 33.03 42.50 10.37
N ARG A 689 33.91 43.52 10.40
CA ARG A 689 34.44 44.15 11.62
C ARG A 689 33.37 44.77 12.54
N ILE A 690 32.16 45.08 12.07
CA ILE A 690 31.10 45.66 12.92
C ILE A 690 30.36 44.62 13.78
N LEU A 691 30.48 43.32 13.43
CA LEU A 691 29.71 42.24 14.04
C LEU A 691 30.36 41.76 15.35
N ASN A 692 29.71 42.04 16.47
CA ASN A 692 30.13 41.55 17.77
C ASN A 692 29.61 40.12 18.02
N THR A 693 30.50 39.13 17.99
CA THR A 693 30.17 37.72 18.33
C THR A 693 30.47 37.35 19.79
N SER A 694 30.87 38.34 20.61
CA SER A 694 31.31 38.21 22.00
C SER A 694 30.41 38.94 23.01
N GLY A 695 29.42 39.71 22.55
CA GLY A 695 28.50 40.46 23.41
C GLY A 695 27.66 39.55 24.32
N SER A 696 27.21 40.09 25.46
CA SER A 696 26.38 39.37 26.44
C SER A 696 25.18 38.70 25.77
N TYR A 697 24.97 37.41 26.04
CA TYR A 697 23.86 36.64 25.48
C TYR A 697 22.53 37.38 25.65
N LYS A 698 21.98 37.92 24.55
CA LYS A 698 20.53 38.14 24.43
C LYS A 698 19.89 36.76 24.57
N LYS A 699 19.39 36.46 25.77
CA LYS A 699 18.76 35.17 26.11
C LYS A 699 17.76 34.83 25.01
N ARG A 700 18.00 33.72 24.31
CA ARG A 700 17.01 33.21 23.35
C ARG A 700 15.75 32.84 24.14
N ASN A 701 14.58 33.22 23.65
CA ASN A 701 13.31 32.60 24.07
C ASN A 701 13.14 31.21 23.40
N VAL A 702 14.22 30.44 23.37
CA VAL A 702 14.31 29.05 22.94
C VAL A 702 14.37 28.22 24.21
N MET A 703 13.26 27.55 24.53
CA MET A 703 13.04 27.00 25.88
C MET A 703 13.50 25.54 26.04
N GLY A 704 14.10 24.96 25.00
CA GLY A 704 14.66 23.61 25.00
C GLY A 704 14.80 23.04 23.58
N HIS A 705 15.76 22.13 23.43
CA HIS A 705 15.84 21.18 22.31
C HIS A 705 15.24 19.84 22.76
N TYR A 706 14.70 19.07 21.82
CA TYR A 706 14.20 17.72 22.04
C TYR A 706 14.54 16.87 20.80
N GLY A 707 15.65 16.14 20.85
CA GLY A 707 16.25 15.55 19.65
C GLY A 707 16.65 16.63 18.63
N ASP A 708 16.25 16.45 17.38
CA ASP A 708 16.40 17.44 16.30
C ASP A 708 15.33 18.54 16.35
N LEU A 709 14.42 18.53 17.33
CA LEU A 709 13.34 19.53 17.48
C LEU A 709 13.69 20.66 18.46
N ILE A 710 12.95 21.75 18.33
CA ILE A 710 12.98 22.95 19.16
C ILE A 710 11.56 23.39 19.52
N LEU A 711 11.39 23.88 20.75
CA LEU A 711 10.14 24.45 21.24
C LEU A 711 10.10 25.95 21.01
N LEU A 712 9.18 26.39 20.15
CA LEU A 712 8.99 27.80 19.80
C LEU A 712 7.62 28.31 20.29
N PRO A 713 7.56 29.40 21.08
CA PRO A 713 6.29 30.00 21.47
C PRO A 713 5.55 30.63 20.28
N ILE A 714 4.23 30.52 20.27
CA ILE A 714 3.32 31.27 19.39
C ILE A 714 3.33 32.75 19.78
N VAL A 715 3.35 33.61 18.77
CA VAL A 715 3.36 35.08 18.90
C VAL A 715 2.03 35.69 18.44
N ASP A 716 1.35 35.06 17.48
CA ASP A 716 0.19 35.61 16.78
C ASP A 716 -0.62 34.45 16.16
N ILE A 717 -1.95 34.50 16.20
CA ILE A 717 -2.86 33.50 15.61
C ILE A 717 -3.98 34.27 14.91
N LYS A 718 -4.13 34.09 13.59
CA LYS A 718 -5.09 34.86 12.79
C LYS A 718 -5.90 33.98 11.86
N LYS A 719 -7.22 34.14 11.90
CA LYS A 719 -8.13 33.56 10.90
C LYS A 719 -7.80 34.12 9.51
N VAL A 720 -7.65 33.25 8.52
CA VAL A 720 -7.31 33.57 7.14
C VAL A 720 -8.28 32.91 6.16
N LYS A 721 -8.34 33.43 4.93
CA LYS A 721 -8.98 32.73 3.81
C LYS A 721 -8.03 31.64 3.30
N SER A 722 -8.61 30.56 2.78
CA SER A 722 -7.85 29.52 2.08
C SER A 722 -7.32 29.99 0.74
N SER A 723 -6.32 29.28 0.24
CA SER A 723 -5.69 29.54 -1.06
C SER A 723 -6.41 28.89 -2.26
N ASN A 724 -7.22 27.85 -2.00
CA ASN A 724 -8.15 27.23 -2.94
C ASN A 724 -9.28 26.52 -2.14
N ASP A 725 -10.04 25.63 -2.78
CA ASP A 725 -11.14 24.87 -2.14
C ASP A 725 -10.67 23.63 -1.33
N TYR A 726 -9.36 23.36 -1.23
CA TYR A 726 -8.82 22.10 -0.71
C TYR A 726 -7.70 22.27 0.33
N VAL A 727 -7.62 21.32 1.26
CA VAL A 727 -6.55 21.17 2.27
C VAL A 727 -5.92 19.78 2.20
N TYR A 728 -4.67 19.68 2.67
CA TYR A 728 -3.70 18.69 2.19
C TYR A 728 -2.86 18.05 3.31
N ASP A 729 -2.57 16.75 3.21
CA ASP A 729 -1.94 15.93 4.27
C ASP A 729 -1.11 14.74 3.71
N PHE A 730 -0.10 14.29 4.45
CA PHE A 730 0.86 13.23 4.06
C PHE A 730 0.97 12.11 5.12
N SER A 731 0.36 10.95 4.85
CA SER A 731 0.48 9.77 5.73
C SER A 731 1.85 9.08 5.60
N VAL A 732 2.49 8.78 6.74
CA VAL A 732 3.82 8.15 6.87
C VAL A 732 3.93 7.36 8.18
N ASP A 733 4.95 6.50 8.34
CA ASP A 733 5.18 5.85 9.65
C ASP A 733 5.52 6.86 10.75
N GLY A 734 4.71 6.86 11.82
CA GLY A 734 4.71 7.88 12.87
C GLY A 734 3.61 8.96 12.69
N GLU A 735 2.86 8.90 11.58
CA GLU A 735 1.75 9.80 11.21
C GLU A 735 1.98 11.28 11.55
N ASN A 736 3.14 11.78 11.15
CA ASN A 736 3.55 13.16 11.30
C ASN A 736 4.39 13.66 10.13
N PHE A 737 4.39 14.97 9.89
CA PHE A 737 5.23 15.62 8.88
C PHE A 737 5.63 17.03 9.29
N ILE A 738 6.45 17.67 8.47
CA ILE A 738 6.90 19.07 8.64
C ILE A 738 6.31 19.92 7.51
N ALA A 739 5.63 21.01 7.84
CA ALA A 739 5.06 21.96 6.87
C ALA A 739 5.18 23.42 7.33
N GLY A 740 4.89 24.37 6.44
CA GLY A 740 4.90 25.81 6.72
C GLY A 740 6.28 26.46 6.55
N ASN A 741 6.31 27.79 6.61
CA ASN A 741 7.53 28.60 6.50
C ASN A 741 8.51 28.28 7.63
N GLY A 742 9.61 27.60 7.29
CA GLY A 742 10.65 27.17 8.23
C GLY A 742 10.32 25.89 9.00
N GLY A 743 9.23 25.22 8.67
CA GLY A 743 8.83 23.94 9.26
C GLY A 743 8.22 24.03 10.65
N VAL A 744 7.05 23.42 10.78
CA VAL A 744 6.25 23.17 11.99
C VAL A 744 5.77 21.72 11.92
N CYS A 745 5.76 21.02 13.05
CA CYS A 745 5.38 19.60 13.10
C CYS A 745 3.84 19.43 13.13
N CYS A 746 3.31 18.61 12.22
CA CYS A 746 1.88 18.42 11.90
C CYS A 746 1.48 16.92 11.94
N HIS A 747 0.26 16.56 12.34
CA HIS A 747 -0.16 15.18 12.70
C HIS A 747 -1.39 14.65 11.94
N ASN A 748 -1.35 13.37 11.53
CA ASN A 748 -2.30 12.74 10.58
C ASN A 748 -3.32 11.77 11.26
N THR A 749 -4.15 11.05 10.48
CA THR A 749 -5.33 10.33 11.01
C THR A 749 -5.85 9.12 10.18
N ASP A 750 -5.97 7.93 10.81
CA ASP A 750 -6.53 6.63 10.30
C ASP A 750 -7.45 5.98 11.39
N TYR A 751 -8.22 4.88 11.30
CA TYR A 751 -8.82 4.05 10.22
C TYR A 751 -9.84 3.01 10.80
N ASP A 752 -11.07 2.90 10.27
CA ASP A 752 -11.79 1.62 9.94
C ASP A 752 -13.06 1.95 9.10
N VAL A 753 -13.28 1.20 8.03
CA VAL A 753 -14.19 1.56 6.91
C VAL A 753 -15.66 1.69 7.32
N GLU A 754 -16.19 0.67 8.01
CA GLU A 754 -17.64 0.57 8.27
C GLU A 754 -18.13 1.61 9.30
N GLY A 755 -17.29 1.97 10.28
CA GLY A 755 -17.62 2.99 11.27
C GLY A 755 -17.77 4.38 10.64
N GLU A 756 -16.96 4.66 9.62
CA GLU A 756 -16.94 5.92 8.89
C GLU A 756 -18.17 6.12 8.01
N VAL A 757 -18.58 5.10 7.26
CA VAL A 757 -19.80 5.15 6.44
C VAL A 757 -21.04 5.38 7.32
N ILE A 758 -21.10 4.74 8.50
CA ILE A 758 -22.20 4.91 9.45
C ILE A 758 -22.23 6.36 9.94
N GLY A 759 -21.08 6.90 10.38
CA GLY A 759 -20.92 8.29 10.77
C GLY A 759 -21.38 9.26 9.65
N TRP A 760 -20.75 9.18 8.48
CA TRP A 760 -21.01 10.06 7.34
C TRP A 760 -22.48 10.14 6.95
N ASN A 761 -23.16 8.98 6.87
CA ASN A 761 -24.59 8.94 6.53
C ASN A 761 -25.47 9.69 7.54
N ILE A 762 -25.11 9.68 8.83
CA ILE A 762 -25.84 10.42 9.87
C ILE A 762 -25.61 11.93 9.75
N LEU A 763 -24.40 12.35 9.37
CA LEU A 763 -24.05 13.75 9.19
C LEU A 763 -24.84 14.35 8.02
N ARG A 764 -24.68 13.79 6.82
CA ARG A 764 -25.29 14.34 5.59
C ARG A 764 -26.82 14.24 5.54
N PHE A 765 -27.43 13.24 6.20
CA PHE A 765 -28.88 12.99 6.11
C PHE A 765 -29.69 13.20 7.41
N ILE A 766 -29.06 13.37 8.57
CA ILE A 766 -29.76 13.75 9.82
C ILE A 766 -29.33 15.14 10.26
N CYS A 767 -28.02 15.36 10.38
CA CYS A 767 -27.47 16.58 10.97
C CYS A 767 -27.48 17.76 9.99
N GLY A 768 -27.35 17.50 8.68
CA GLY A 768 -27.23 18.55 7.66
C GLY A 768 -25.88 19.23 7.66
N VAL A 769 -24.83 18.49 8.04
CA VAL A 769 -23.43 18.91 7.94
C VAL A 769 -22.69 17.89 7.10
N ASP A 770 -21.76 18.34 6.26
CA ASP A 770 -21.00 17.45 5.39
C ASP A 770 -19.88 16.70 6.14
N ASP A 771 -19.42 17.21 7.29
CA ASP A 771 -18.24 16.76 8.02
C ASP A 771 -18.44 16.76 9.56
N SER A 772 -17.65 16.01 10.34
CA SER A 772 -17.71 16.02 11.81
C SER A 772 -16.52 15.45 12.57
N LYS A 773 -16.40 15.84 13.86
CA LYS A 773 -15.45 15.28 14.85
C LYS A 773 -15.60 13.77 15.04
N ARG A 774 -14.49 13.04 14.99
CA ARG A 774 -14.39 11.58 15.05
C ARG A 774 -13.60 11.11 16.28
N LEU A 775 -14.30 10.56 17.27
CA LEU A 775 -13.66 9.87 18.40
C LEU A 775 -12.92 8.61 17.89
N LYS A 776 -11.67 8.41 18.33
CA LYS A 776 -10.83 7.27 17.94
C LYS A 776 -10.21 6.56 19.14
N PHE A 777 -10.54 5.28 19.31
CA PHE A 777 -10.11 4.42 20.41
C PHE A 777 -10.18 2.94 19.99
N SER A 778 -9.24 2.13 20.45
CA SER A 778 -9.15 0.67 20.23
C SER A 778 -9.75 -0.16 21.36
N SER A 779 -10.06 0.45 22.51
CA SER A 779 -10.84 -0.10 23.62
C SER A 779 -11.87 0.91 24.14
N LEU A 780 -12.85 0.45 24.91
CA LEU A 780 -13.81 1.30 25.62
C LEU A 780 -13.39 1.61 27.07
N THR A 781 -12.09 1.53 27.38
CA THR A 781 -11.58 1.87 28.72
C THR A 781 -11.67 3.37 28.98
N LYS A 782 -11.92 3.78 30.23
CA LYS A 782 -12.13 5.20 30.58
C LYS A 782 -10.99 6.10 30.12
N ASN A 783 -9.74 5.68 30.33
CA ASN A 783 -8.56 6.46 29.96
C ASN A 783 -8.45 6.68 28.44
N GLU A 784 -8.76 5.67 27.63
CA GLU A 784 -8.68 5.79 26.17
C GLU A 784 -9.86 6.60 25.60
N VAL A 785 -11.07 6.40 26.14
CA VAL A 785 -12.25 7.16 25.73
C VAL A 785 -12.14 8.64 26.10
N VAL A 786 -11.64 8.97 27.30
CA VAL A 786 -11.36 10.36 27.70
C VAL A 786 -10.29 10.96 26.79
N LYS A 787 -9.14 10.28 26.60
CA LYS A 787 -8.09 10.71 25.65
C LYS A 787 -8.66 10.96 24.24
N ALA A 788 -9.58 10.13 23.77
CA ALA A 788 -10.23 10.25 22.46
C ALA A 788 -11.29 11.36 22.37
N TYR A 789 -11.82 11.86 23.49
CA TYR A 789 -12.77 12.96 23.56
C TYR A 789 -12.11 14.31 23.85
N ASP A 790 -11.00 14.33 24.60
CA ASP A 790 -10.10 15.48 24.69
C ASP A 790 -9.35 15.71 23.37
N ASN A 791 -8.93 14.61 22.72
CA ASN A 791 -8.22 14.60 21.44
C ASN A 791 -9.01 13.83 20.36
N PRO A 792 -10.22 14.26 19.96
CA PRO A 792 -10.91 13.66 18.83
C PRO A 792 -10.02 13.80 17.60
N SER A 793 -9.92 12.74 16.79
CA SER A 793 -9.70 12.97 15.38
C SER A 793 -10.81 13.89 14.89
N THR A 794 -10.49 14.63 13.85
CA THR A 794 -11.40 15.63 13.33
C THR A 794 -12.35 14.94 12.34
N THR A 795 -12.14 14.87 11.03
CA THR A 795 -13.17 14.31 10.12
C THR A 795 -13.48 12.85 10.38
N ILE A 796 -14.66 12.46 9.88
CA ILE A 796 -14.84 11.16 9.24
C ILE A 796 -13.72 10.89 8.23
N ASP A 797 -12.92 9.83 8.36
CA ASP A 797 -11.91 9.51 7.34
C ASP A 797 -12.59 9.35 5.95
N TRP A 798 -12.44 10.37 5.09
CA TRP A 798 -13.14 10.45 3.81
C TRP A 798 -12.73 9.33 2.86
N GLY A 799 -11.50 8.82 2.98
CA GLY A 799 -11.05 7.63 2.23
C GLY A 799 -11.87 6.41 2.65
N GLN A 800 -12.10 6.23 3.95
CA GLN A 800 -12.91 5.13 4.50
C GLN A 800 -14.42 5.33 4.22
N ALA A 801 -14.92 6.56 4.32
CA ALA A 801 -16.31 6.90 4.00
C ALA A 801 -16.62 6.63 2.51
N ILE A 802 -15.75 7.06 1.59
CA ILE A 802 -15.89 6.85 0.14
C ILE A 802 -15.62 5.39 -0.25
N ALA A 803 -14.59 4.73 0.29
CA ALA A 803 -14.31 3.32 -0.01
C ALA A 803 -15.46 2.41 0.47
N GLY A 804 -16.00 2.68 1.65
CA GLY A 804 -17.14 1.95 2.18
C GLY A 804 -18.46 2.28 1.46
N GLU A 805 -18.71 3.52 1.07
CA GLU A 805 -19.85 3.86 0.19
C GLU A 805 -19.72 3.18 -1.18
N THR A 806 -18.55 3.25 -1.81
CA THR A 806 -18.26 2.58 -3.09
C THR A 806 -18.53 1.08 -2.98
N ARG A 807 -18.09 0.46 -1.88
CA ARG A 807 -18.44 -0.92 -1.55
C ARG A 807 -19.95 -1.12 -1.41
N HIS A 808 -20.67 -0.25 -0.71
CA HIS A 808 -22.13 -0.33 -0.61
C HIS A 808 -22.81 -0.26 -1.99
N TYR A 809 -22.37 0.61 -2.90
CA TYR A 809 -22.86 0.65 -4.28
C TYR A 809 -22.54 -0.64 -5.04
N LEU A 810 -21.29 -1.13 -5.03
CA LEU A 810 -20.90 -2.35 -5.73
C LEU A 810 -21.60 -3.61 -5.19
N ASP A 811 -21.65 -3.77 -3.87
CA ASP A 811 -22.34 -4.89 -3.22
C ASP A 811 -23.87 -4.79 -3.41
N TRP A 812 -24.44 -3.59 -3.67
CA TRP A 812 -25.83 -3.41 -4.11
C TRP A 812 -26.01 -3.76 -5.60
N TYR A 813 -25.18 -3.26 -6.51
CA TYR A 813 -25.31 -3.51 -7.95
C TYR A 813 -25.16 -5.00 -8.29
N TYR A 814 -24.13 -5.67 -7.75
CA TYR A 814 -24.00 -7.12 -7.89
C TYR A 814 -25.10 -7.86 -7.13
N GLY A 815 -25.37 -7.47 -5.88
CA GLY A 815 -26.35 -8.14 -5.03
C GLY A 815 -27.77 -8.09 -5.60
N ILE A 816 -28.33 -6.90 -5.80
CA ILE A 816 -29.74 -6.73 -6.18
C ILE A 816 -30.00 -7.13 -7.63
N ASN A 817 -29.14 -6.77 -8.59
CA ASN A 817 -29.44 -7.06 -10.00
C ASN A 817 -29.33 -8.55 -10.30
N LEU A 818 -28.26 -9.22 -9.83
CA LEU A 818 -28.10 -10.66 -10.06
C LEU A 818 -29.13 -11.48 -9.27
N SER A 819 -29.49 -11.05 -8.05
CA SER A 819 -30.57 -11.70 -7.30
C SER A 819 -31.94 -11.53 -7.97
N ARG A 820 -32.25 -10.36 -8.54
CA ARG A 820 -33.47 -10.13 -9.32
C ARG A 820 -33.49 -10.97 -10.59
N ALA A 821 -32.38 -11.01 -11.35
CA ALA A 821 -32.25 -11.84 -12.54
C ALA A 821 -32.53 -13.33 -12.26
N LEU A 822 -31.94 -13.88 -11.20
CA LEU A 822 -32.16 -15.27 -10.77
C LEU A 822 -33.61 -15.52 -10.33
N MET A 823 -34.20 -14.63 -9.54
CA MET A 823 -35.60 -14.77 -9.11
C MET A 823 -36.59 -14.64 -10.26
N ASP A 824 -36.32 -13.76 -11.24
CA ASP A 824 -37.17 -13.57 -12.43
C ASP A 824 -37.04 -14.76 -13.39
N ALA A 825 -35.83 -15.32 -13.56
CA ALA A 825 -35.62 -16.55 -14.32
C ALA A 825 -36.39 -17.75 -13.72
N ILE A 826 -36.30 -17.98 -12.40
CA ILE A 826 -37.07 -19.05 -11.74
C ILE A 826 -38.59 -18.78 -11.80
N LYS A 827 -39.01 -17.51 -11.72
CA LYS A 827 -40.42 -17.10 -11.88
C LYS A 827 -40.95 -17.39 -13.28
N ASN A 828 -40.18 -17.13 -14.31
CA ASN A 828 -40.54 -17.45 -15.69
C ASN A 828 -40.52 -18.98 -15.94
N ALA A 829 -39.76 -19.75 -15.15
CA ALA A 829 -39.83 -21.21 -15.07
C ALA A 829 -40.96 -21.74 -14.15
N GLY A 830 -41.90 -20.89 -13.73
CA GLY A 830 -43.14 -21.31 -13.04
C GLY A 830 -43.04 -21.51 -11.53
N SER A 831 -41.94 -21.13 -10.88
CA SER A 831 -41.74 -21.27 -9.43
C SER A 831 -41.35 -19.94 -8.78
N PHE A 832 -41.55 -19.75 -7.48
CA PHE A 832 -41.04 -18.57 -6.78
C PHE A 832 -40.26 -18.96 -5.53
N ARG A 833 -38.97 -18.64 -5.52
CA ARG A 833 -38.07 -18.83 -4.39
C ARG A 833 -37.14 -17.64 -4.25
N ILE A 834 -36.92 -17.19 -3.01
CA ILE A 834 -35.99 -16.09 -2.73
C ILE A 834 -34.56 -16.59 -2.98
N MET A 835 -33.93 -16.03 -4.01
CA MET A 835 -32.53 -16.28 -4.34
C MET A 835 -31.70 -15.05 -4.01
N SER A 836 -30.43 -15.28 -3.72
CA SER A 836 -29.41 -14.24 -3.85
C SER A 836 -28.11 -14.77 -4.40
N VAL A 837 -27.40 -13.94 -5.16
CA VAL A 837 -25.98 -14.12 -5.49
C VAL A 837 -25.32 -12.74 -5.47
N GLY A 838 -24.00 -12.70 -5.42
CA GLY A 838 -23.22 -11.48 -5.46
C GLY A 838 -21.73 -11.80 -5.33
N ARG A 839 -20.91 -10.76 -5.51
CA ARG A 839 -19.45 -10.76 -5.67
C ARG A 839 -18.62 -11.66 -4.72
N VAL A 840 -19.14 -12.04 -3.56
CA VAL A 840 -18.48 -13.02 -2.65
C VAL A 840 -19.36 -14.24 -2.33
N GLN A 841 -20.68 -14.16 -2.52
CA GLN A 841 -21.59 -15.30 -2.32
C GLN A 841 -21.45 -16.34 -3.44
N GLY A 842 -21.32 -15.90 -4.70
CA GLY A 842 -21.14 -16.77 -5.86
C GLY A 842 -19.85 -17.59 -5.77
N PRO A 843 -18.68 -16.96 -5.61
CA PRO A 843 -17.40 -17.68 -5.51
C PRO A 843 -17.32 -18.56 -4.25
N ALA A 844 -17.85 -18.11 -3.11
CA ALA A 844 -17.92 -18.94 -1.91
C ALA A 844 -18.77 -20.21 -2.11
N LEU A 845 -19.91 -20.13 -2.82
CA LEU A 845 -20.71 -21.29 -3.17
C LEU A 845 -20.02 -22.18 -4.22
N ASN A 846 -19.30 -21.59 -5.18
CA ASN A 846 -18.51 -22.31 -6.20
C ASN A 846 -17.46 -23.24 -5.55
N ILE A 847 -16.72 -22.73 -4.55
CA ILE A 847 -15.73 -23.50 -3.77
C ILE A 847 -16.38 -24.72 -3.08
N ILE A 848 -17.60 -24.59 -2.59
CA ILE A 848 -18.34 -25.67 -1.93
C ILE A 848 -18.85 -26.68 -2.97
N VAL A 849 -19.46 -26.21 -4.07
CA VAL A 849 -19.98 -27.08 -5.14
C VAL A 849 -18.85 -27.88 -5.82
N LYS A 850 -17.69 -27.26 -6.07
CA LYS A 850 -16.49 -27.97 -6.56
C LYS A 850 -16.03 -29.05 -5.59
N LYS A 851 -16.15 -28.83 -4.27
CA LYS A 851 -15.85 -29.86 -3.25
C LYS A 851 -16.91 -30.96 -3.20
N GLU A 852 -18.19 -30.64 -3.36
CA GLU A 852 -19.26 -31.62 -3.37
C GLU A 852 -19.23 -32.52 -4.61
N LYS A 853 -18.93 -31.97 -5.79
CA LYS A 853 -18.71 -32.76 -7.01
C LYS A 853 -17.56 -33.76 -6.85
N GLN A 854 -16.43 -33.33 -6.26
CA GLN A 854 -15.32 -34.22 -5.88
C GLN A 854 -15.68 -35.30 -4.84
N ILE A 855 -16.85 -35.22 -4.18
CA ILE A 855 -17.35 -36.25 -3.25
C ILE A 855 -18.35 -37.17 -3.96
N LEU A 856 -19.20 -36.62 -4.84
CA LEU A 856 -20.20 -37.38 -5.61
C LEU A 856 -19.59 -38.19 -6.76
N GLU A 857 -18.50 -37.70 -7.36
CA GLU A 857 -17.74 -38.37 -8.42
C GLU A 857 -16.73 -39.39 -7.86
N PHE A 858 -16.49 -39.37 -6.54
CA PHE A 858 -15.52 -40.23 -5.88
C PHE A 858 -16.04 -41.66 -5.77
N LYS A 859 -15.32 -42.60 -6.40
CA LYS A 859 -15.55 -44.04 -6.25
C LYS A 859 -14.55 -44.59 -5.22
N PRO A 860 -15.01 -45.14 -4.08
CA PRO A 860 -14.14 -45.84 -3.15
C PRO A 860 -13.40 -46.98 -3.87
N THR A 861 -12.14 -47.16 -3.51
CA THR A 861 -11.29 -48.26 -3.99
C THR A 861 -10.83 -49.08 -2.79
N PRO A 862 -10.89 -50.42 -2.84
CA PRO A 862 -10.39 -51.26 -1.76
C PRO A 862 -8.87 -51.15 -1.68
N TYR A 863 -8.37 -51.16 -0.44
CA TYR A 863 -6.96 -51.28 -0.10
C TYR A 863 -6.84 -52.02 1.24
N TRP A 864 -5.68 -52.61 1.49
CA TRP A 864 -5.45 -53.47 2.65
C TRP A 864 -4.36 -52.89 3.54
N GLN A 865 -4.61 -52.93 4.84
CA GLN A 865 -3.64 -52.58 5.88
C GLN A 865 -3.20 -53.88 6.56
N VAL A 866 -1.94 -54.27 6.34
CA VAL A 866 -1.34 -55.42 7.01
C VAL A 866 -0.75 -54.94 8.34
N PHE A 867 -1.05 -55.65 9.41
CA PHE A 867 -0.49 -55.47 10.74
C PHE A 867 0.20 -56.76 11.19
N ILE A 868 1.25 -56.64 11.99
CA ILE A 868 1.81 -57.75 12.76
C ILE A 868 1.61 -57.46 14.25
N ILE A 869 1.41 -58.51 15.02
CA ILE A 869 1.44 -58.48 16.48
C ILE A 869 2.70 -59.23 16.92
N ILE A 870 3.62 -58.53 17.56
CA ILE A 870 4.78 -59.16 18.22
C ILE A 870 4.47 -59.38 19.70
N ASP A 871 4.99 -60.46 20.26
CA ASP A 871 4.98 -60.66 21.72
C ASP A 871 6.12 -59.84 22.36
N LEU A 872 5.89 -59.31 23.56
CA LEU A 872 6.89 -58.58 24.34
C LEU A 872 6.91 -59.11 25.79
N PRO A 873 7.57 -60.26 26.03
CA PRO A 873 7.56 -60.92 27.34
C PRO A 873 8.05 -60.01 28.49
N GLU A 874 9.09 -59.21 28.24
CA GLU A 874 9.65 -58.23 29.18
C GLU A 874 8.61 -57.19 29.65
N PHE A 875 7.66 -56.84 28.77
CA PHE A 875 6.62 -55.86 29.01
C PHE A 875 5.24 -56.50 29.29
N LYS A 876 5.16 -57.83 29.42
CA LYS A 876 3.93 -58.64 29.60
C LYS A 876 2.76 -58.19 28.69
N SER A 877 3.07 -57.84 27.46
CA SER A 877 2.12 -57.23 26.52
C SER A 877 2.46 -57.62 25.08
N ASN A 878 1.55 -57.32 24.14
CA ASN A 878 1.82 -57.47 22.71
C ASN A 878 1.85 -56.07 22.07
N LEU A 879 2.67 -55.87 21.03
CA LEU A 879 2.69 -54.63 20.25
C LEU A 879 2.18 -54.88 18.83
N GLU A 880 1.15 -54.14 18.44
CA GLU A 880 0.66 -54.11 17.05
C GLU A 880 1.46 -53.06 16.25
N LEU A 881 2.05 -53.49 15.12
CA LEU A 881 2.78 -52.65 14.18
C LEU A 881 2.14 -52.74 12.79
N LYS A 882 1.91 -51.61 12.13
CA LYS A 882 1.32 -51.57 10.77
C LYS A 882 2.41 -51.55 9.70
N TYR A 883 2.25 -52.29 8.61
CA TYR A 883 3.11 -52.19 7.43
C TYR A 883 3.20 -50.74 6.93
N PHE A 884 4.40 -50.32 6.51
CA PHE A 884 4.69 -48.91 6.19
C PHE A 884 3.97 -48.39 4.94
N LYS A 885 3.44 -49.28 4.10
CA LYS A 885 2.62 -48.99 2.92
C LYS A 885 1.20 -49.54 3.10
N ASP A 886 0.24 -48.93 2.44
CA ASP A 886 -1.07 -49.53 2.17
C ASP A 886 -0.99 -50.36 0.87
N ILE A 887 -1.57 -51.56 0.86
CA ILE A 887 -1.55 -52.48 -0.29
C ILE A 887 -2.80 -52.25 -1.15
N THR A 888 -2.65 -52.09 -2.47
CA THR A 888 -3.78 -51.85 -3.40
C THR A 888 -4.13 -53.04 -4.29
N ASN A 889 -3.42 -54.17 -4.15
CA ASN A 889 -3.63 -55.38 -4.95
C ASN A 889 -3.83 -56.60 -4.05
N LYS A 890 -4.98 -57.27 -4.17
CA LYS A 890 -5.37 -58.39 -3.28
C LYS A 890 -4.47 -59.63 -3.45
N SER A 891 -3.82 -59.82 -4.59
CA SER A 891 -2.90 -60.97 -4.79
C SER A 891 -1.64 -60.86 -3.94
N GLU A 892 -1.22 -59.65 -3.56
CA GLU A 892 -0.04 -59.41 -2.73
C GLU A 892 -0.25 -59.75 -1.25
N LEU A 893 -1.46 -60.12 -0.82
CA LEU A 893 -1.73 -60.45 0.58
C LEU A 893 -1.16 -61.81 1.00
N LYS A 894 -1.22 -62.80 0.10
CA LYS A 894 -0.80 -64.19 0.38
C LYS A 894 0.64 -64.31 0.89
N ARG A 895 1.54 -63.43 0.44
CA ARG A 895 2.93 -63.40 0.91
C ARG A 895 3.04 -62.94 2.38
N PHE A 896 2.15 -62.07 2.86
CA PHE A 896 2.18 -61.62 4.26
C PHE A 896 1.65 -62.68 5.24
N GLU A 897 0.82 -63.62 4.79
CA GLU A 897 0.33 -64.75 5.60
C GLU A 897 1.49 -65.66 6.06
N LEU A 898 2.58 -65.72 5.28
CA LEU A 898 3.81 -66.46 5.58
C LEU A 898 4.64 -65.88 6.73
N LEU A 899 4.33 -64.67 7.20
CA LEU A 899 5.12 -63.99 8.25
C LEU A 899 4.81 -64.47 9.68
N ARG A 900 3.80 -65.33 9.84
CA ARG A 900 3.47 -65.90 11.15
C ARG A 900 4.62 -66.78 11.66
N SER A 901 5.00 -66.62 12.92
CA SER A 901 6.17 -67.28 13.54
C SER A 901 7.52 -66.96 12.90
N SER A 902 7.60 -65.92 12.05
CA SER A 902 8.89 -65.42 11.54
C SER A 902 9.62 -64.57 12.57
N LYS A 903 10.96 -64.65 12.55
CA LYS A 903 11.85 -63.77 13.32
C LYS A 903 12.01 -62.43 12.62
N ALA A 904 12.06 -61.35 13.39
CA ALA A 904 12.25 -60.00 12.88
C ALA A 904 13.17 -59.19 13.83
N VAL A 905 13.68 -58.06 13.34
CA VAL A 905 14.54 -57.16 14.12
C VAL A 905 13.82 -55.85 14.38
N ALA A 906 13.63 -55.52 15.65
CA ALA A 906 13.09 -54.25 16.12
C ALA A 906 14.20 -53.18 16.29
N GLU A 907 13.86 -51.94 15.96
CA GLU A 907 14.63 -50.73 16.25
C GLU A 907 13.67 -49.64 16.74
N THR A 908 13.99 -48.96 17.83
CA THR A 908 13.19 -47.84 18.36
C THR A 908 13.87 -46.49 18.15
N LEU A 909 13.24 -45.63 17.35
CA LEU A 909 13.70 -44.28 17.07
C LEU A 909 12.82 -43.24 17.78
N VAL A 910 13.40 -42.49 18.71
CA VAL A 910 12.76 -41.33 19.35
C VAL A 910 13.19 -40.05 18.63
N LYS A 911 12.23 -39.20 18.24
CA LYS A 911 12.48 -37.87 17.66
C LYS A 911 11.71 -36.79 18.39
N GLU A 912 12.43 -35.77 18.83
CA GLU A 912 11.82 -34.59 19.45
C GLU A 912 11.19 -33.68 18.39
N GLN A 913 9.93 -33.30 18.60
CA GLN A 913 9.22 -32.31 17.81
C GLN A 913 8.89 -31.09 18.67
N LEU A 914 9.43 -29.94 18.25
CA LEU A 914 9.07 -28.65 18.79
C LEU A 914 7.66 -28.26 18.33
N LEU A 915 6.75 -28.01 19.28
CA LEU A 915 5.41 -27.49 19.01
C LEU A 915 5.39 -25.99 19.37
N PRO A 916 5.49 -25.09 18.37
CA PRO A 916 5.78 -23.68 18.60
C PRO A 916 4.69 -22.97 19.41
N THR A 917 5.11 -21.96 20.16
CA THR A 917 4.26 -21.11 21.00
C THR A 917 3.18 -20.44 20.15
N PRO A 918 1.89 -20.53 20.52
CA PRO A 918 0.81 -20.06 19.67
C PRO A 918 0.63 -18.54 19.78
N ALA A 919 0.73 -17.84 18.66
CA ALA A 919 0.60 -16.38 18.59
C ALA A 919 -0.79 -15.86 19.02
N PRO A 920 -0.88 -14.60 19.48
CA PRO A 920 -2.14 -13.88 19.70
C PRO A 920 -3.14 -13.98 18.53
N PHE A 921 -4.42 -13.89 18.83
CA PHE A 921 -5.49 -14.12 17.86
C PHE A 921 -5.64 -12.97 16.85
N ASP A 922 -5.81 -13.34 15.59
CA ASP A 922 -6.62 -12.57 14.64
C ASP A 922 -8.08 -13.06 14.68
N LEU A 923 -9.01 -12.34 14.02
CA LEU A 923 -10.42 -12.77 14.02
C LEU A 923 -10.63 -14.16 13.39
N THR A 924 -9.85 -14.51 12.36
CA THR A 924 -9.98 -15.79 11.65
C THR A 924 -9.58 -16.96 12.55
N THR A 925 -8.48 -16.83 13.30
CA THR A 925 -7.96 -17.85 14.22
C THR A 925 -8.80 -17.95 15.48
N LEU A 926 -9.37 -16.85 15.99
CA LEU A 926 -10.37 -16.91 17.05
C LEU A 926 -11.61 -17.69 16.59
N GLN A 927 -12.13 -17.41 15.39
CA GLN A 927 -13.29 -18.09 14.82
C GLN A 927 -13.05 -19.59 14.55
N THR A 928 -11.87 -19.98 14.08
CA THR A 928 -11.58 -21.41 13.86
C THR A 928 -11.36 -22.18 15.16
N GLU A 929 -10.72 -21.58 16.16
CA GLU A 929 -10.43 -22.27 17.42
C GLU A 929 -11.64 -22.29 18.38
N ALA A 930 -12.47 -21.25 18.43
CA ALA A 930 -13.77 -21.30 19.12
C ALA A 930 -14.68 -22.42 18.56
N TYR A 931 -14.66 -22.63 17.25
CA TYR A 931 -15.37 -23.75 16.63
C TYR A 931 -14.71 -25.11 16.96
N LYS A 932 -13.36 -25.21 16.94
CA LYS A 932 -12.59 -26.43 17.24
C LYS A 932 -12.80 -26.94 18.68
N PHE A 933 -12.84 -26.04 19.65
CA PHE A 933 -12.90 -26.37 21.08
C PHE A 933 -14.30 -26.29 21.68
N HIS A 934 -15.19 -25.44 21.17
CA HIS A 934 -16.50 -25.19 21.78
C HIS A 934 -17.68 -25.29 20.78
N GLY A 935 -17.42 -25.56 19.50
CA GLY A 935 -18.45 -25.71 18.46
C GLY A 935 -19.15 -24.41 18.05
N ILE A 936 -18.78 -23.27 18.63
CA ILE A 936 -19.37 -21.95 18.39
C ILE A 936 -19.10 -21.55 16.94
N THR A 937 -20.13 -21.13 16.18
CA THR A 937 -19.95 -20.78 14.76
C THR A 937 -19.12 -19.50 14.58
N PRO A 938 -18.53 -19.24 13.40
CA PRO A 938 -17.80 -17.98 13.17
C PRO A 938 -18.64 -16.71 13.39
N SER A 939 -19.94 -16.74 13.08
CA SER A 939 -20.87 -15.61 13.32
C SER A 939 -21.17 -15.44 14.80
N GLN A 940 -21.47 -16.53 15.51
CA GLN A 940 -21.63 -16.51 16.97
C GLN A 940 -20.36 -16.00 17.65
N THR A 941 -19.17 -16.47 17.25
CA THR A 941 -17.88 -16.06 17.81
C THR A 941 -17.62 -14.57 17.61
N LEU A 942 -17.87 -14.03 16.40
CA LEU A 942 -17.76 -12.58 16.15
C LEU A 942 -18.78 -11.78 16.96
N ARG A 943 -20.01 -12.27 17.11
CA ARG A 943 -21.08 -11.64 17.89
C ARG A 943 -20.74 -11.58 19.38
N VAL A 944 -20.21 -12.67 19.94
CA VAL A 944 -19.75 -12.78 21.33
C VAL A 944 -18.52 -11.91 21.58
N ALA A 945 -17.49 -11.99 20.72
CA ALA A 945 -16.31 -11.14 20.84
C ALA A 945 -16.65 -9.64 20.72
N GLN A 946 -17.63 -9.30 19.86
CA GLN A 946 -18.17 -7.95 19.77
C GLN A 946 -18.85 -7.50 21.07
N GLY A 947 -19.53 -8.41 21.80
CA GLY A 947 -20.09 -8.17 23.13
C GLY A 947 -19.02 -7.94 24.20
N LEU A 948 -18.04 -8.86 24.30
CA LEU A 948 -16.89 -8.74 25.22
C LEU A 948 -16.12 -7.43 25.03
N TYR A 949 -15.94 -6.98 23.78
CA TYR A 949 -15.36 -5.67 23.45
C TYR A 949 -16.24 -4.49 23.90
N LEU A 950 -17.56 -4.56 23.70
CA LEU A 950 -18.50 -3.52 24.14
C LEU A 950 -18.58 -3.41 25.67
N ASN A 951 -18.31 -4.51 26.37
CA ASN A 951 -18.16 -4.55 27.83
C ASN A 951 -16.77 -4.06 28.30
N GLY A 952 -15.83 -3.82 27.39
CA GLY A 952 -14.47 -3.33 27.69
C GLY A 952 -13.46 -4.41 28.10
N LEU A 953 -13.80 -5.70 27.95
CA LEU A 953 -13.01 -6.83 28.46
C LEU A 953 -11.92 -7.32 27.49
N ILE A 954 -12.06 -7.04 26.20
CA ILE A 954 -11.07 -7.37 25.15
C ILE A 954 -10.86 -6.20 24.18
N SER A 955 -9.74 -6.21 23.46
CA SER A 955 -9.46 -5.28 22.36
C SER A 955 -10.38 -5.49 21.14
N TYR A 956 -10.39 -4.54 20.20
CA TYR A 956 -11.29 -4.56 19.04
C TYR A 956 -11.17 -5.87 18.21
N PRO A 957 -12.24 -6.69 18.11
CA PRO A 957 -12.12 -8.07 17.63
C PRO A 957 -12.08 -8.20 16.11
N ARG A 958 -12.11 -7.09 15.35
CA ARG A 958 -12.10 -7.11 13.87
C ARG A 958 -10.72 -6.79 13.32
N THR A 959 -9.71 -7.48 13.83
CA THR A 959 -8.29 -7.34 13.45
C THR A 959 -7.81 -8.52 12.58
N SER A 960 -6.88 -8.25 11.66
CA SER A 960 -6.05 -9.29 11.02
C SER A 960 -4.67 -9.46 11.67
N SER A 961 -4.36 -8.67 12.70
CA SER A 961 -3.07 -8.71 13.39
C SER A 961 -2.95 -9.93 14.30
N GLN A 962 -1.74 -10.48 14.36
CA GLN A 962 -1.28 -11.45 15.37
C GLN A 962 -0.13 -10.87 16.21
N LYS A 963 -0.04 -9.53 16.23
CA LYS A 963 0.99 -8.72 16.87
C LYS A 963 0.40 -7.83 17.97
N ILE A 964 1.14 -7.57 19.03
CA ILE A 964 0.75 -6.73 20.16
C ILE A 964 1.80 -5.61 20.29
N PRO A 965 1.47 -4.37 19.85
CA PRO A 965 2.41 -3.25 19.86
C PRO A 965 2.96 -2.93 21.26
N SER A 966 4.18 -2.40 21.29
CA SER A 966 4.97 -2.08 22.49
C SER A 966 4.31 -1.10 23.46
N GLU A 967 3.35 -0.31 22.97
CA GLU A 967 2.63 0.72 23.72
C GLU A 967 1.53 0.11 24.61
N ILE A 968 1.23 -1.19 24.43
CA ILE A 968 0.26 -1.94 25.24
C ILE A 968 0.98 -2.57 26.43
N ASP A 969 0.63 -2.13 27.65
CA ASP A 969 1.20 -2.66 28.89
C ASP A 969 0.70 -4.09 29.19
N THR A 970 1.31 -5.04 28.50
CA THR A 970 1.10 -6.47 28.67
C THR A 970 1.43 -6.96 30.09
N SER A 971 2.32 -6.27 30.82
CA SER A 971 2.68 -6.63 32.19
C SER A 971 1.55 -6.30 33.17
N SER A 972 0.91 -5.13 33.04
CA SER A 972 -0.30 -4.77 33.80
C SER A 972 -1.49 -5.68 33.46
N ILE A 973 -1.67 -6.03 32.18
CA ILE A 973 -2.70 -6.99 31.75
C ILE A 973 -2.48 -8.35 32.42
N LEU A 974 -1.27 -8.92 32.35
CA LEU A 974 -0.94 -10.18 33.02
C LEU A 974 -1.13 -10.09 34.55
N ASN A 975 -0.66 -9.02 35.19
CA ASN A 975 -0.80 -8.84 36.63
C ASN A 975 -2.27 -8.79 37.09
N ASN A 976 -3.18 -8.23 36.28
CA ASN A 976 -4.62 -8.30 36.57
C ASN A 976 -5.23 -9.67 36.27
N LEU A 977 -4.87 -10.31 35.14
CA LEU A 977 -5.30 -11.67 34.81
C LEU A 977 -4.88 -12.71 35.86
N LYS A 978 -3.80 -12.45 36.63
CA LYS A 978 -3.37 -13.29 37.77
C LYS A 978 -4.49 -13.54 38.79
N LYS A 979 -5.47 -12.63 38.91
CA LYS A 979 -6.63 -12.75 39.81
C LYS A 979 -7.69 -13.75 39.30
N VAL A 980 -7.67 -14.09 38.01
CA VAL A 980 -8.65 -14.98 37.33
C VAL A 980 -8.00 -16.30 36.88
N PHE A 981 -6.74 -16.25 36.41
CA PHE A 981 -5.98 -17.39 35.89
C PHE A 981 -4.67 -17.65 36.68
N PRO A 982 -4.71 -17.79 38.03
CA PRO A 982 -3.52 -17.89 38.87
C PRO A 982 -2.70 -19.18 38.66
N LYS A 983 -3.28 -20.22 38.06
CA LYS A 983 -2.57 -21.47 37.74
C LYS A 983 -1.80 -21.33 36.43
N GLU A 984 -2.47 -20.81 35.40
CA GLU A 984 -1.95 -20.61 34.06
C GLU A 984 -0.75 -19.66 34.06
N LEU A 985 -0.81 -18.57 34.81
CA LEU A 985 0.30 -17.60 34.88
C LEU A 985 1.58 -18.18 35.49
N LYS A 986 1.56 -19.36 36.13
CA LYS A 986 2.79 -20.04 36.57
C LYS A 986 3.64 -20.58 35.42
N SER A 987 3.08 -20.69 34.20
CA SER A 987 3.81 -21.15 33.01
C SER A 987 4.36 -20.01 32.13
N VAL A 988 4.16 -18.76 32.55
CA VAL A 988 4.72 -17.58 31.87
C VAL A 988 6.21 -17.47 32.20
N THR A 989 7.04 -17.54 31.17
CA THR A 989 8.51 -17.52 31.28
C THR A 989 9.14 -16.33 30.55
N ARG A 990 8.41 -15.68 29.64
CA ARG A 990 8.91 -14.63 28.75
C ARG A 990 8.31 -13.27 29.12
N LYS A 991 9.11 -12.20 28.95
CA LYS A 991 8.68 -10.80 29.17
C LYS A 991 7.85 -10.21 28.02
N LEU A 992 7.96 -10.79 26.81
CA LEU A 992 7.28 -10.34 25.60
C LEU A 992 6.54 -11.53 24.95
N PRO A 993 5.42 -11.29 24.25
CA PRO A 993 4.66 -12.34 23.60
C PRO A 993 5.35 -12.84 22.32
N VAL A 994 5.22 -14.13 22.02
CA VAL A 994 5.55 -14.66 20.68
C VAL A 994 4.51 -14.15 19.68
N GLU A 995 4.95 -13.32 18.76
CA GLU A 995 4.10 -12.72 17.74
C GLU A 995 3.88 -13.63 16.52
N GLY A 996 2.74 -13.44 15.86
CA GLY A 996 2.45 -14.06 14.57
C GLY A 996 2.98 -13.27 13.37
N LYS A 997 2.88 -13.88 12.18
CA LYS A 997 3.38 -13.28 10.93
C LYS A 997 2.51 -12.13 10.41
N LYS A 998 1.23 -12.05 10.80
CA LYS A 998 0.29 -11.05 10.29
C LYS A 998 0.28 -9.79 11.15
N SER A 999 0.17 -8.63 10.50
CA SER A 999 -0.11 -7.33 11.10
C SER A 999 -1.46 -6.78 10.62
N ASP A 1000 -1.94 -5.74 11.31
CA ASP A 1000 -3.04 -4.87 10.90
C ASP A 1000 -2.65 -3.47 11.39
N PRO A 1001 -2.29 -2.50 10.53
CA PRO A 1001 -1.72 -1.23 10.98
C PRO A 1001 -2.65 -0.40 11.88
N ALA A 1002 -3.97 -0.63 11.77
CA ALA A 1002 -4.97 0.09 12.56
C ALA A 1002 -5.22 -0.53 13.93
N HIS A 1003 -4.98 -1.84 14.12
CA HIS A 1003 -5.45 -2.57 15.30
C HIS A 1003 -4.46 -3.65 15.77
N PRO A 1004 -4.22 -3.77 17.10
CA PRO A 1004 -3.48 -4.90 17.67
C PRO A 1004 -4.23 -6.23 17.46
N ALA A 1005 -3.60 -7.34 17.80
CA ALA A 1005 -4.25 -8.65 17.93
C ALA A 1005 -5.37 -8.62 18.98
N ILE A 1006 -6.25 -9.63 18.96
CA ILE A 1006 -7.32 -9.79 19.96
C ILE A 1006 -6.69 -10.27 21.27
N HIS A 1007 -6.77 -9.42 22.30
CA HIS A 1007 -6.22 -9.66 23.64
C HIS A 1007 -7.16 -9.13 24.73
N PRO A 1008 -7.10 -9.63 25.98
CA PRO A 1008 -7.87 -9.06 27.09
C PRO A 1008 -7.32 -7.70 27.51
N THR A 1009 -8.17 -6.77 27.93
CA THR A 1009 -7.76 -5.41 28.34
C THR A 1009 -7.13 -5.34 29.73
N GLY A 1010 -7.20 -6.42 30.51
CA GLY A 1010 -6.87 -6.43 31.94
C GLY A 1010 -7.99 -5.90 32.85
N GLU A 1011 -9.10 -5.41 32.28
CA GLU A 1011 -10.32 -5.09 33.05
C GLU A 1011 -10.99 -6.38 33.54
N LEU A 1012 -11.45 -6.34 34.79
CA LEU A 1012 -12.07 -7.48 35.50
C LEU A 1012 -13.54 -7.21 35.88
N ASN A 1013 -13.96 -5.95 35.87
CA ASN A 1013 -15.34 -5.56 36.15
C ASN A 1013 -16.30 -6.17 35.11
N GLY A 1014 -17.09 -7.15 35.54
CA GLY A 1014 -18.01 -7.90 34.69
C GLY A 1014 -17.50 -9.28 34.23
N VAL A 1015 -16.22 -9.63 34.42
CA VAL A 1015 -15.70 -10.98 34.08
C VAL A 1015 -16.43 -12.07 34.86
N ASN A 1016 -16.70 -11.84 36.16
CA ASN A 1016 -17.44 -12.77 37.01
C ASN A 1016 -18.93 -12.92 36.64
N ALA A 1017 -19.45 -12.10 35.71
CA ALA A 1017 -20.83 -12.16 35.21
C ALA A 1017 -20.92 -12.79 33.80
N LEU A 1018 -19.79 -13.21 33.21
CA LEU A 1018 -19.80 -13.91 31.93
C LEU A 1018 -20.22 -15.37 32.11
N ASP A 1019 -21.12 -15.86 31.25
CA ASP A 1019 -21.58 -17.24 31.24
C ASP A 1019 -21.42 -17.91 29.85
N GLY A 1020 -22.00 -19.11 29.70
CA GLY A 1020 -22.48 -19.61 28.42
C GLY A 1020 -21.43 -19.67 27.30
N GLN A 1021 -21.56 -18.78 26.31
CA GLN A 1021 -20.60 -18.60 25.22
C GLN A 1021 -19.60 -17.46 25.48
N GLU A 1022 -19.97 -16.44 26.25
CA GLU A 1022 -19.12 -15.27 26.49
C GLU A 1022 -17.89 -15.64 27.33
N LEU A 1023 -18.08 -16.38 28.41
CA LEU A 1023 -17.01 -16.93 29.24
C LEU A 1023 -16.08 -17.84 28.43
N LYS A 1024 -16.63 -18.66 27.51
CA LYS A 1024 -15.83 -19.57 26.67
C LYS A 1024 -14.92 -18.82 25.70
N VAL A 1025 -15.45 -17.80 25.03
CA VAL A 1025 -14.67 -16.96 24.10
C VAL A 1025 -13.66 -16.09 24.85
N TYR A 1026 -14.04 -15.51 26.00
CA TYR A 1026 -13.12 -14.73 26.85
C TYR A 1026 -11.98 -15.60 27.40
N ASN A 1027 -12.27 -16.83 27.85
CA ASN A 1027 -11.27 -17.76 28.33
C ASN A 1027 -10.30 -18.20 27.23
N LEU A 1028 -10.78 -18.45 26.00
CA LEU A 1028 -9.89 -18.70 24.85
C LEU A 1028 -8.97 -17.51 24.59
N ILE A 1029 -9.50 -16.28 24.51
CA ILE A 1029 -8.71 -15.06 24.24
C ILE A 1029 -7.66 -14.85 25.34
N SER A 1030 -8.07 -14.95 26.61
CA SER A 1030 -7.19 -14.71 27.76
C SER A 1030 -6.11 -15.78 27.88
N LYS A 1031 -6.45 -17.07 27.76
CA LYS A 1031 -5.47 -18.16 27.76
C LYS A 1031 -4.54 -18.10 26.54
N ARG A 1032 -5.03 -17.69 25.37
CA ARG A 1032 -4.18 -17.52 24.17
C ARG A 1032 -3.18 -16.38 24.35
N PHE A 1033 -3.61 -15.28 24.96
CA PHE A 1033 -2.72 -14.17 25.33
C PHE A 1033 -1.64 -14.62 26.33
N ILE A 1034 -2.02 -15.29 27.43
CA ILE A 1034 -1.07 -15.81 28.43
C ILE A 1034 -0.09 -16.84 27.79
N ALA A 1035 -0.61 -17.73 26.93
CA ALA A 1035 0.19 -18.74 26.24
C ALA A 1035 1.28 -18.16 25.33
N ALA A 1036 1.09 -16.96 24.78
CA ALA A 1036 2.11 -16.28 23.97
C ALA A 1036 3.39 -15.95 24.76
N PHE A 1037 3.32 -15.84 26.09
CA PHE A 1037 4.46 -15.59 26.99
C PHE A 1037 5.04 -16.87 27.62
N CYS A 1038 4.50 -18.04 27.27
CA CYS A 1038 4.99 -19.35 27.72
C CYS A 1038 6.02 -19.91 26.73
N ASP A 1039 6.78 -20.93 27.12
CA ASP A 1039 7.71 -21.61 26.21
C ASP A 1039 7.03 -22.58 25.22
N ASN A 1040 7.79 -22.97 24.19
CA ASN A 1040 7.37 -23.99 23.24
C ASN A 1040 7.15 -25.33 23.97
N ALA A 1041 6.14 -26.08 23.56
CA ALA A 1041 6.00 -27.46 24.00
C ALA A 1041 6.94 -28.37 23.20
N VAL A 1042 7.34 -29.51 23.78
CA VAL A 1042 8.21 -30.50 23.14
C VAL A 1042 7.57 -31.87 23.25
N LEU A 1043 7.40 -32.55 22.12
CA LEU A 1043 6.82 -33.88 22.02
C LEU A 1043 7.89 -34.90 21.63
N ASN A 1044 7.88 -36.06 22.28
CA ASN A 1044 8.67 -37.22 21.88
C ASN A 1044 7.83 -38.07 20.93
N ASN A 1045 8.11 -38.00 19.63
CA ASN A 1045 7.56 -38.93 18.65
C ASN A 1045 8.42 -40.21 18.67
N LYS A 1046 7.91 -41.27 19.30
CA LYS A 1046 8.55 -42.59 19.29
C LYS A 1046 8.06 -43.40 18.09
N THR A 1047 8.99 -43.99 17.35
CA THR A 1047 8.70 -44.86 16.20
C THR A 1047 9.44 -46.18 16.37
N VAL A 1048 8.72 -47.25 16.72
CA VAL A 1048 9.27 -48.61 16.70
C VAL A 1048 9.12 -49.14 15.29
N THR A 1049 10.21 -49.61 14.70
CA THR A 1049 10.25 -50.21 13.36
C THR A 1049 10.70 -51.66 13.50
N VAL A 1050 9.86 -52.61 13.11
CA VAL A 1050 10.21 -54.02 13.00
C VAL A 1050 10.50 -54.34 11.54
N THR A 1051 11.67 -54.89 11.28
CA THR A 1051 12.19 -55.21 9.94
C THR A 1051 12.38 -56.72 9.82
N ILE A 1052 11.86 -57.31 8.75
CA ILE A 1052 12.00 -58.75 8.46
C ILE A 1052 13.12 -58.90 7.43
N PRO A 1053 14.31 -59.45 7.77
CA PRO A 1053 15.48 -59.38 6.88
C PRO A 1053 15.29 -60.08 5.53
N ASP A 1054 14.65 -61.24 5.55
CA ASP A 1054 14.59 -62.19 4.42
C ASP A 1054 13.29 -62.08 3.60
N PHE A 1055 12.54 -60.98 3.75
CA PHE A 1055 11.26 -60.77 3.10
C PHE A 1055 11.12 -59.36 2.49
N ASP A 1056 10.80 -59.31 1.19
CA ASP A 1056 10.37 -58.13 0.40
C ASP A 1056 11.19 -56.84 0.67
N ASP A 1057 12.45 -56.81 0.21
CA ASP A 1057 13.40 -55.68 0.38
C ASP A 1057 13.51 -55.14 1.82
N LYS A 1058 13.52 -56.08 2.79
CA LYS A 1058 13.52 -55.83 4.23
C LYS A 1058 12.25 -55.10 4.66
N ALA A 1059 11.11 -55.79 4.52
CA ALA A 1059 9.78 -55.30 4.84
C ALA A 1059 9.66 -54.72 6.25
N ARG A 1060 9.00 -53.57 6.37
CA ARG A 1060 8.99 -52.75 7.60
C ARG A 1060 7.60 -52.52 8.15
N PHE A 1061 7.42 -52.87 9.41
CA PHE A 1061 6.22 -52.64 10.18
C PHE A 1061 6.51 -51.59 11.25
N VAL A 1062 5.56 -50.68 11.49
CA VAL A 1062 5.78 -49.47 12.26
C VAL A 1062 4.68 -49.26 13.30
N ALA A 1063 5.08 -49.08 14.55
CA ALA A 1063 4.25 -48.55 15.62
C ALA A 1063 4.70 -47.14 15.97
N LYS A 1064 3.75 -46.23 16.22
CA LYS A 1064 4.02 -44.83 16.58
C LYS A 1064 3.39 -44.48 17.91
N GLY A 1065 4.20 -43.90 18.78
CA GLY A 1065 3.80 -43.32 20.05
C GLY A 1065 4.15 -41.83 20.09
N VAL A 1066 3.42 -41.09 20.94
CA VAL A 1066 3.66 -39.67 21.19
C VAL A 1066 3.51 -39.44 22.69
N SER A 1067 4.49 -38.80 23.30
CA SER A 1067 4.40 -38.29 24.67
C SER A 1067 4.93 -36.87 24.82
N ILE A 1068 4.51 -36.15 25.86
CA ILE A 1068 4.89 -34.76 26.11
C ILE A 1068 6.18 -34.71 26.96
N LYS A 1069 7.32 -34.40 26.33
CA LYS A 1069 8.60 -34.19 27.03
C LYS A 1069 8.61 -32.89 27.83
N SER A 1070 8.03 -31.83 27.29
CA SER A 1070 7.86 -30.54 27.98
C SER A 1070 6.54 -29.92 27.59
N HIS A 1071 5.76 -29.54 28.61
CA HIS A 1071 4.41 -29.01 28.40
C HIS A 1071 4.41 -27.58 27.84
N GLY A 1072 5.33 -26.72 28.27
CA GLY A 1072 5.37 -25.31 27.86
C GLY A 1072 3.99 -24.64 27.93
N TRP A 1073 3.55 -24.06 26.81
CA TRP A 1073 2.24 -23.42 26.66
C TRP A 1073 1.02 -24.36 26.84
N LEU A 1074 1.17 -25.69 26.75
CA LEU A 1074 0.07 -26.66 26.91
C LEU A 1074 -0.56 -26.60 28.32
N ASN A 1075 0.19 -26.16 29.33
CA ASN A 1075 -0.30 -25.91 30.68
C ASN A 1075 -1.36 -24.79 30.75
N VAL A 1076 -1.45 -23.94 29.71
CA VAL A 1076 -2.28 -22.73 29.70
C VAL A 1076 -3.47 -22.87 28.74
N TYR A 1077 -3.18 -23.31 27.51
CA TYR A 1077 -4.10 -23.24 26.37
C TYR A 1077 -4.41 -24.63 25.82
N PRO A 1078 -5.70 -24.96 25.57
CA PRO A 1078 -6.13 -26.33 25.28
C PRO A 1078 -5.53 -26.89 23.99
N SER A 1079 -5.25 -28.20 24.02
CA SER A 1079 -4.77 -28.97 22.88
C SER A 1079 -5.74 -30.12 22.55
N LYS A 1080 -5.37 -30.95 21.58
CA LYS A 1080 -5.94 -32.28 21.31
C LYS A 1080 -4.79 -33.20 20.92
N ILE A 1081 -3.93 -33.46 21.87
CA ILE A 1081 -2.78 -34.36 21.75
C ILE A 1081 -3.15 -35.59 22.56
N ASP A 1082 -3.46 -36.68 21.88
CA ASP A 1082 -3.75 -37.96 22.52
C ASP A 1082 -2.41 -38.67 22.71
N GLU A 1083 -1.88 -38.70 23.93
CA GLU A 1083 -0.61 -39.39 24.21
C GLU A 1083 -0.80 -40.91 24.06
N LYS A 1084 0.01 -41.51 23.19
CA LYS A 1084 0.05 -42.96 22.99
C LYS A 1084 1.41 -43.48 23.41
N SER A 1085 1.44 -44.17 24.55
CA SER A 1085 2.64 -44.89 24.98
C SER A 1085 2.92 -46.07 24.05
N VAL A 1086 4.21 -46.31 23.79
CA VAL A 1086 4.74 -47.45 23.05
C VAL A 1086 6.07 -47.83 23.76
N PRO A 1087 6.34 -49.12 24.03
CA PRO A 1087 7.59 -49.54 24.67
C PRO A 1087 8.81 -49.25 23.79
N ASP A 1088 10.00 -49.24 24.39
CA ASP A 1088 11.26 -49.24 23.65
C ASP A 1088 11.67 -50.69 23.41
N VAL A 1089 11.80 -51.08 22.14
CA VAL A 1089 12.07 -52.44 21.69
C VAL A 1089 13.21 -52.41 20.68
N ASN A 1090 14.29 -53.15 20.94
CA ASN A 1090 15.47 -53.22 20.08
C ASN A 1090 16.00 -54.66 20.06
N GLY A 1091 16.44 -55.15 18.90
CA GLY A 1091 16.94 -56.51 18.74
C GLY A 1091 15.88 -57.49 18.21
N ASN A 1092 16.07 -58.79 18.45
CA ASN A 1092 15.25 -59.83 17.84
C ASN A 1092 13.87 -59.96 18.51
N VAL A 1093 12.81 -60.07 17.72
CA VAL A 1093 11.42 -60.27 18.15
C VAL A 1093 10.70 -61.29 17.27
N ASP A 1094 9.75 -62.03 17.84
CA ASP A 1094 8.98 -63.06 17.13
C ASP A 1094 7.56 -62.57 16.77
N ILE A 1095 7.09 -62.90 15.56
CA ILE A 1095 5.77 -62.50 15.06
C ILE A 1095 4.71 -63.52 15.47
N LYS A 1096 3.84 -63.13 16.40
CA LYS A 1096 2.78 -63.96 17.00
C LYS A 1096 1.56 -64.13 16.10
N GLU A 1097 1.15 -63.04 15.46
CA GLU A 1097 -0.03 -62.97 14.59
C GLU A 1097 0.18 -61.97 13.45
N VAL A 1098 -0.44 -62.25 12.29
CA VAL A 1098 -0.55 -61.33 11.16
C VAL A 1098 -2.03 -61.02 10.97
N ARG A 1099 -2.39 -59.74 10.99
CA ARG A 1099 -3.78 -59.26 10.97
C ARG A 1099 -3.97 -58.34 9.77
N ILE A 1100 -4.89 -58.67 8.87
CA ILE A 1100 -5.13 -57.91 7.63
C ILE A 1100 -6.50 -57.24 7.70
N GLU A 1101 -6.54 -55.91 7.57
CA GLU A 1101 -7.77 -55.14 7.47
C GLU A 1101 -8.03 -54.71 6.02
N GLU A 1102 -9.14 -55.14 5.43
CA GLU A 1102 -9.67 -54.57 4.19
C GLU A 1102 -10.37 -53.24 4.50
N LYS A 1103 -10.05 -52.19 3.73
CA LYS A 1103 -10.58 -50.83 3.89
C LYS A 1103 -10.85 -50.22 2.52
N GLU A 1104 -11.67 -49.18 2.50
CA GLU A 1104 -11.95 -48.40 1.29
C GLU A 1104 -11.37 -46.99 1.40
N THR A 1105 -10.89 -46.46 0.28
CA THR A 1105 -10.49 -45.04 0.22
C THR A 1105 -11.71 -44.15 0.46
N LEU A 1106 -11.52 -43.04 1.19
CA LEU A 1106 -12.61 -42.16 1.62
C LEU A 1106 -12.64 -40.86 0.81
N PRO A 1107 -13.84 -40.32 0.48
CA PRO A 1107 -13.97 -39.06 -0.25
C PRO A 1107 -13.39 -37.86 0.54
N PRO A 1108 -12.99 -36.79 -0.15
CA PRO A 1108 -12.41 -35.61 0.49
C PRO A 1108 -13.41 -34.97 1.46
N ARG A 1109 -12.97 -34.68 2.70
CA ARG A 1109 -13.86 -34.14 3.74
C ARG A 1109 -14.50 -32.80 3.30
N ARG A 1110 -15.82 -32.69 3.48
CA ARG A 1110 -16.58 -31.44 3.32
C ARG A 1110 -16.03 -30.31 4.19
N TYR A 1111 -16.28 -29.07 3.79
CA TYR A 1111 -15.96 -27.92 4.62
C TYR A 1111 -16.84 -27.87 5.87
N SER A 1112 -16.38 -27.15 6.89
CA SER A 1112 -17.19 -26.66 8.00
C SER A 1112 -17.25 -25.14 7.91
N ALA A 1113 -18.16 -24.48 8.63
CA ALA A 1113 -18.21 -23.02 8.64
C ALA A 1113 -16.85 -22.39 9.00
N ALA A 1114 -16.11 -22.99 9.94
CA ALA A 1114 -14.77 -22.55 10.31
C ALA A 1114 -13.71 -22.78 9.22
N SER A 1115 -13.63 -23.98 8.62
CA SER A 1115 -12.65 -24.23 7.56
C SER A 1115 -12.98 -23.48 6.27
N LEU A 1116 -14.24 -23.17 6.00
CA LEU A 1116 -14.64 -22.29 4.89
C LEU A 1116 -14.26 -20.82 5.15
N VAL A 1117 -14.44 -20.27 6.37
CA VAL A 1117 -13.92 -18.94 6.72
C VAL A 1117 -12.40 -18.88 6.54
N SER A 1118 -11.69 -19.94 6.93
CA SER A 1118 -10.24 -20.04 6.73
C SER A 1118 -9.87 -20.04 5.24
N GLU A 1119 -10.57 -20.82 4.41
CA GLU A 1119 -10.31 -20.91 2.97
C GLU A 1119 -10.59 -19.59 2.24
N LEU A 1120 -11.74 -18.96 2.51
CA LEU A 1120 -12.06 -17.61 2.03
C LEU A 1120 -11.03 -16.58 2.49
N SER A 1121 -10.43 -16.75 3.68
CA SER A 1121 -9.36 -15.89 4.17
C SER A 1121 -7.99 -16.12 3.50
N LYS A 1122 -7.73 -17.28 2.88
CA LYS A 1122 -6.52 -17.51 2.07
C LYS A 1122 -6.67 -16.88 0.69
N LYS A 1123 -7.86 -17.04 0.10
CA LYS A 1123 -8.25 -16.54 -1.23
C LYS A 1123 -8.59 -15.03 -1.24
N ASN A 1124 -8.41 -14.33 -0.12
CA ASN A 1124 -8.81 -12.92 0.08
C ASN A 1124 -10.30 -12.60 -0.17
N LEU A 1125 -11.15 -13.62 -0.33
CA LEU A 1125 -12.59 -13.50 -0.59
C LEU A 1125 -13.32 -12.89 0.61
N GLY A 1126 -13.85 -11.68 0.41
CA GLY A 1126 -14.54 -10.89 1.43
C GLY A 1126 -13.62 -10.39 2.56
N THR A 1127 -14.13 -9.49 3.40
CA THR A 1127 -13.34 -8.91 4.50
C THR A 1127 -13.51 -9.70 5.81
N LYS A 1128 -12.55 -9.49 6.73
CA LYS A 1128 -12.52 -10.05 8.09
C LYS A 1128 -13.88 -10.03 8.81
N ALA A 1129 -14.65 -8.95 8.65
CA ALA A 1129 -15.97 -8.79 9.27
C ALA A 1129 -17.15 -9.46 8.54
N THR A 1130 -17.04 -9.85 7.25
CA THR A 1130 -18.20 -10.27 6.44
C THR A 1130 -18.26 -11.76 6.10
N ARG A 1131 -17.14 -12.49 6.14
CA ARG A 1131 -17.07 -13.91 5.73
C ARG A 1131 -18.06 -14.82 6.47
N ALA A 1132 -18.24 -14.61 7.78
CA ALA A 1132 -19.19 -15.38 8.58
C ALA A 1132 -20.65 -15.19 8.12
N ASN A 1133 -21.08 -13.94 7.91
CA ASN A 1133 -22.45 -13.61 7.50
C ASN A 1133 -22.74 -14.08 6.07
N ILE A 1134 -21.73 -14.11 5.18
CA ILE A 1134 -21.85 -14.68 3.84
C ILE A 1134 -22.21 -16.17 3.92
N ILE A 1135 -21.55 -16.92 4.79
CA ILE A 1135 -21.83 -18.36 4.99
C ILE A 1135 -23.22 -18.58 5.59
N GLU A 1136 -23.62 -17.80 6.60
CA GLU A 1136 -25.01 -17.84 7.12
C GLU A 1136 -26.03 -17.54 6.00
N THR A 1137 -25.74 -16.60 5.09
CA THR A 1137 -26.64 -16.31 3.96
C THR A 1137 -26.78 -17.49 2.98
N LEU A 1138 -25.74 -18.29 2.79
CA LEU A 1138 -25.83 -19.49 1.93
C LEU A 1138 -26.73 -20.58 2.56
N TYR A 1139 -26.71 -20.71 3.90
CA TYR A 1139 -27.66 -21.55 4.64
C TYR A 1139 -29.09 -20.99 4.56
N ASP A 1140 -29.28 -19.68 4.80
CA ASP A 1140 -30.59 -19.00 4.77
C ASP A 1140 -31.31 -19.05 3.41
N ARG A 1141 -30.59 -19.33 2.32
CA ARG A 1141 -31.17 -19.56 0.97
C ARG A 1141 -31.44 -21.04 0.69
N GLY A 1142 -30.90 -21.95 1.50
CA GLY A 1142 -30.92 -23.39 1.29
C GLY A 1142 -30.06 -23.83 0.10
N TYR A 1143 -28.95 -23.11 -0.16
CA TYR A 1143 -27.92 -23.55 -1.12
C TYR A 1143 -26.95 -24.54 -0.49
N ILE A 1144 -26.75 -24.44 0.82
CA ILE A 1144 -25.99 -25.39 1.63
C ILE A 1144 -26.80 -25.80 2.85
N LYS A 1145 -26.47 -26.98 3.40
CA LYS A 1145 -27.04 -27.53 4.64
C LYS A 1145 -25.96 -28.25 5.45
N GLU A 1146 -26.35 -28.73 6.62
CA GLU A 1146 -25.53 -29.47 7.59
C GLU A 1146 -24.33 -28.73 8.19
N ARG A 1147 -23.87 -29.23 9.34
CA ARG A 1147 -22.65 -28.75 10.03
C ARG A 1147 -21.36 -29.13 9.28
N SER A 1148 -21.42 -30.25 8.56
CA SER A 1148 -20.45 -30.67 7.55
C SER A 1148 -21.04 -30.23 6.20
N ILE A 1149 -20.61 -29.07 5.70
CA ILE A 1149 -21.29 -28.28 4.66
C ILE A 1149 -21.49 -29.13 3.40
N GLU A 1150 -22.75 -29.49 3.15
CA GLU A 1150 -23.19 -30.16 1.93
C GLU A 1150 -23.84 -29.16 0.99
N ALA A 1151 -23.43 -29.13 -0.29
CA ALA A 1151 -24.12 -28.35 -1.30
C ALA A 1151 -25.47 -29.00 -1.67
N THR A 1152 -26.57 -28.25 -1.61
CA THR A 1152 -27.87 -28.77 -2.04
C THR A 1152 -27.93 -28.88 -3.57
N SER A 1153 -28.85 -29.71 -4.09
CA SER A 1153 -29.13 -29.78 -5.53
C SER A 1153 -29.42 -28.40 -6.15
N MET A 1154 -30.06 -27.49 -5.39
CA MET A 1154 -30.26 -26.10 -5.80
C MET A 1154 -28.94 -25.31 -5.85
N GLY A 1155 -28.06 -25.47 -4.86
CA GLY A 1155 -26.75 -24.82 -4.84
C GLY A 1155 -25.87 -25.27 -6.01
N ILE A 1156 -25.85 -26.58 -6.29
CA ILE A 1156 -25.12 -27.17 -7.43
C ILE A 1156 -25.70 -26.65 -8.76
N SER A 1157 -27.03 -26.75 -8.95
CA SER A 1157 -27.70 -26.30 -10.18
C SER A 1157 -27.54 -24.79 -10.44
N LEU A 1158 -27.52 -23.97 -9.39
CA LEU A 1158 -27.22 -22.54 -9.49
C LEU A 1158 -25.78 -22.30 -9.98
N ILE A 1159 -24.79 -22.97 -9.39
CA ILE A 1159 -23.39 -22.82 -9.81
C ILE A 1159 -23.18 -23.32 -11.24
N ASP A 1160 -23.78 -24.44 -11.64
CA ASP A 1160 -23.65 -24.96 -13.00
C ASP A 1160 -24.33 -24.05 -14.03
N THR A 1161 -25.47 -23.45 -13.69
CA THR A 1161 -26.13 -22.44 -14.53
C THR A 1161 -25.26 -21.19 -14.69
N LEU A 1162 -24.67 -20.68 -13.60
CA LEU A 1162 -23.76 -19.53 -13.63
C LEU A 1162 -22.45 -19.86 -14.37
N GLN A 1163 -21.88 -21.05 -14.17
CA GLN A 1163 -20.66 -21.50 -14.86
C GLN A 1163 -20.85 -21.60 -16.37
N LYS A 1164 -22.05 -21.99 -16.83
CA LYS A 1164 -22.43 -22.10 -18.24
C LYS A 1164 -22.78 -20.75 -18.90
N HIS A 1165 -23.44 -19.85 -18.17
CA HIS A 1165 -24.05 -18.64 -18.77
C HIS A 1165 -23.43 -17.31 -18.32
N SER A 1166 -22.69 -17.26 -17.21
CA SER A 1166 -22.10 -16.04 -16.65
C SER A 1166 -20.95 -16.34 -15.66
N PRO A 1167 -19.86 -17.01 -16.11
CA PRO A 1167 -18.82 -17.54 -15.22
C PRO A 1167 -18.13 -16.48 -14.35
N VAL A 1168 -18.03 -15.24 -14.84
CA VAL A 1168 -17.47 -14.07 -14.12
C VAL A 1168 -18.19 -13.77 -12.79
N ILE A 1169 -19.42 -14.26 -12.58
CA ILE A 1169 -20.17 -14.08 -11.32
C ILE A 1169 -19.63 -14.99 -10.19
N ILE A 1170 -18.90 -16.06 -10.54
CA ILE A 1170 -18.44 -17.11 -9.63
C ILE A 1170 -16.92 -17.32 -9.64
N ASP A 1171 -16.20 -16.39 -10.27
CA ASP A 1171 -14.73 -16.30 -10.30
C ASP A 1171 -14.18 -15.63 -9.03
N GLU A 1172 -12.92 -15.87 -8.64
CA GLU A 1172 -12.39 -15.56 -7.29
C GLU A 1172 -11.76 -14.17 -7.12
#